data_AF-A0A6A9QL16-F1
#
_entry.id   AF-A0A6A9QL16-F1
#
_cell.length_a   1.000
_cell.length_b   1.000
_cell.length_c   1.000
_cell.angle_alpha   90.00
_cell.angle_beta   90.00
_cell.angle_gamma   90.00
#
_symmetry.space_group_name_H-M   'P 1'
#
loop_
_entity.id
_entity.type
_entity.pdbx_description
1 polymer ?
#
loop_
_entity_poly.entity_id
_entity_poly.type
_entity_poly.pdbx_seq_one_letter_code
_entity_poly.pdbx_strand_id
1 'polypeptide(L)'
;MAYLMYPDIYGNKLAFVTEDDLWVMDLNDGKPLRLTSGLGAVTRAKFSNDGTLIAFTRLQTSGSSIAEVYVIPSEGGEAKRITWFGSPTTNVLGWSPEGKVIVSSDFQSPFAAWRNLFEIDPNGGEPKRLDLGPVTSIAYGEKALVIGRNNYDLTYWKRYKGGTRGVFWIDRGYTGNFVKFLDLNGNLTSPIWIGDRFYFVSDHEGIGNLYSVDLEGKDLRKHTDMNDFYVRNANSDGKRIVFQAGGDIYLYDDQKLIKLDIRAPVSGKQKQIFFDESRNVSDYYPISSEEIGIITRGRAFLLNPWEGAPLPLGDNTGFTRYKMIHSDGETVAVVKYDDVVELYDKEGNLKEELKPDVGTITRIAVYKSNLIIANKRGELIVLSSGNKTVLDKSDYGELSDFSVGPDGWIAYSKPEGTETSSIWVSSLDGKKYRITNPTGKDFMPSFSKDGRYLFFLSIRHFDPVLDEIVFNYDFPASTKPFVAVMKKGVPSPFLSTKGDGEFNPDDAIRRVEAFPIDAGIYRKVRHVKEGKVALLKSPIEGRAKYWLYSSAERVGSLIIYDMTTGQQEEVVNDAIDFEVLEGNVIVREKGNLMRIINVDKRPDLTSRDPGRRSGVIDLSRIKIRVEPAKEWRQMVKETWYLMKHNYWKGLDEDWDKVLNKYEKLLEKVNTRYELMDVINELQGENGTSHSYQIVNELRVEKPYTVGGLGVQVRFNGECYEITRIFYGDLSAENEKSPLLSSGLDMKEGDCITSIDGVKLTKEVTPQEILLNKQDVPVLVKIVHNGKEVSVSVKTVRNESYLVYRDWVRRNREYVEKKTEGKVGYIHIPDMGPMGFAEFVKDFTHQMDKKAMIVDVRYNRGGHVSPLIISYLSRQRIGADLPRDRKPSPYLPFSPPPAMVCLTDEHAGSDGDIFTHVFKRLKLGKVIGVRTWGGVIGINPKIRLIDGTTVTQPEFASWFDDVKFGIENYGVDPDLWVDISPQDYRNGIDPQLDEGIKASLEAMEKSKDILEEAEKDRESIVAGKVKNV
;
A
#
# COMPACT_ATOMS: atom_id res chain seq x y z
N MET A 1 -12.92 -14.23 -28.46
CA MET A 1 -11.57 -13.63 -28.61
C MET A 1 -10.86 -13.77 -27.28
N ALA A 2 -9.54 -13.89 -27.27
CA ALA A 2 -8.73 -14.09 -26.07
C ALA A 2 -7.82 -12.89 -25.85
N TYR A 3 -7.54 -12.52 -24.60
CA TYR A 3 -6.56 -11.50 -24.24
C TYR A 3 -5.22 -12.20 -24.02
N LEU A 4 -4.29 -12.02 -24.95
CA LEU A 4 -3.07 -12.82 -25.04
C LEU A 4 -1.91 -12.10 -24.36
N MET A 5 -1.19 -12.82 -23.48
CA MET A 5 -0.09 -12.27 -22.70
C MET A 5 1.12 -13.21 -22.66
N TYR A 6 2.28 -12.67 -22.26
CA TYR A 6 3.53 -13.39 -21.97
C TYR A 6 3.93 -14.43 -23.04
N PRO A 7 4.08 -14.01 -24.32
CA PRO A 7 4.44 -14.95 -25.38
C PRO A 7 5.91 -15.39 -25.28
N ASP A 8 6.18 -16.63 -25.66
CA ASP A 8 7.53 -17.16 -25.90
C ASP A 8 7.52 -18.13 -27.09
N ILE A 9 8.65 -18.30 -27.77
CA ILE A 9 8.73 -19.07 -29.02
C ILE A 9 9.94 -20.00 -29.03
N TYR A 10 9.75 -21.22 -29.56
CA TYR A 10 10.83 -22.16 -29.85
C TYR A 10 10.51 -22.95 -31.13
N GLY A 11 11.29 -22.74 -32.19
CA GLY A 11 10.98 -23.33 -33.49
C GLY A 11 9.54 -22.99 -33.89
N ASN A 12 8.75 -23.96 -34.34
CA ASN A 12 7.35 -23.68 -34.69
C ASN A 12 6.38 -23.63 -33.50
N LYS A 13 6.85 -23.79 -32.26
CA LYS A 13 5.98 -23.75 -31.07
C LYS A 13 5.93 -22.34 -30.49
N LEU A 14 4.73 -21.86 -30.22
CA LEU A 14 4.45 -20.61 -29.52
C LEU A 14 3.77 -20.94 -28.19
N ALA A 15 4.36 -20.50 -27.07
CA ALA A 15 3.73 -20.49 -25.76
C ALA A 15 3.13 -19.11 -25.48
N PHE A 16 2.00 -19.06 -24.80
CA PHE A 16 1.37 -17.81 -24.37
C PHE A 16 0.41 -18.05 -23.20
N VAL A 17 -0.05 -16.98 -22.58
CA VAL A 17 -1.00 -16.99 -21.47
C VAL A 17 -2.32 -16.35 -21.90
N THR A 18 -3.43 -17.03 -21.58
CA THR A 18 -4.78 -16.46 -21.57
C THR A 18 -5.67 -17.30 -20.66
N GLU A 19 -6.72 -16.72 -20.10
CA GLU A 19 -7.53 -17.30 -19.04
C GLU A 19 -6.74 -17.70 -17.79
N ASP A 20 -5.68 -16.96 -17.48
CA ASP A 20 -4.73 -17.26 -16.39
C ASP A 20 -3.94 -18.58 -16.61
N ASP A 21 -4.12 -19.25 -17.74
CA ASP A 21 -3.54 -20.56 -18.07
C ASP A 21 -2.44 -20.45 -19.13
N LEU A 22 -1.52 -21.41 -19.12
CA LEU A 22 -0.51 -21.62 -20.16
C LEU A 22 -1.10 -22.36 -21.36
N TRP A 23 -0.80 -21.87 -22.55
CA TRP A 23 -1.17 -22.46 -23.83
C TRP A 23 0.06 -22.62 -24.72
N VAL A 24 0.02 -23.62 -25.59
CA VAL A 24 1.02 -23.84 -26.65
C VAL A 24 0.31 -24.04 -27.99
N MET A 25 0.87 -23.52 -29.07
CA MET A 25 0.36 -23.66 -30.42
C MET A 25 1.50 -23.94 -31.39
N ASP A 26 1.32 -24.86 -32.35
CA ASP A 26 2.21 -24.96 -33.50
C ASP A 26 1.82 -23.91 -34.55
N LEU A 27 2.77 -23.11 -35.01
CA LEU A 27 2.55 -22.04 -35.98
C LEU A 27 2.13 -22.57 -37.37
N ASN A 28 2.36 -23.86 -37.67
CA ASN A 28 1.96 -24.46 -38.94
C ASN A 28 0.49 -24.89 -38.96
N ASP A 29 -0.02 -25.42 -37.84
CA ASP A 29 -1.40 -25.93 -37.76
C ASP A 29 -2.39 -24.92 -37.15
N GLY A 30 -1.87 -23.93 -36.42
CA GLY A 30 -2.61 -22.83 -35.82
C GLY A 30 -3.59 -23.24 -34.72
N LYS A 31 -3.39 -24.40 -34.05
CA LYS A 31 -4.31 -24.92 -33.03
C LYS A 31 -3.73 -24.82 -31.61
N PRO A 32 -4.21 -23.88 -30.77
CA PRO A 32 -3.78 -23.81 -29.38
C PRO A 32 -4.26 -24.98 -28.52
N LEU A 33 -3.33 -25.55 -27.75
CA LEU A 33 -3.55 -26.54 -26.69
C LEU A 33 -3.35 -25.87 -25.32
N ARG A 34 -4.29 -26.06 -24.41
CA ARG A 34 -4.17 -25.60 -23.02
C ARG A 34 -3.35 -26.60 -22.20
N LEU A 35 -2.27 -26.15 -21.56
CA LEU A 35 -1.39 -27.00 -20.76
C LEU A 35 -1.69 -26.97 -19.26
N THR A 36 -2.23 -25.87 -18.75
CA THR A 36 -2.60 -25.73 -17.33
C THR A 36 -4.08 -25.41 -17.16
N SER A 37 -4.65 -25.74 -16.01
CA SER A 37 -5.99 -25.31 -15.62
C SER A 37 -6.09 -25.27 -14.11
N GLY A 38 -6.61 -24.18 -13.55
CA GLY A 38 -6.92 -24.09 -12.12
C GLY A 38 -5.73 -23.94 -11.17
N LEU A 39 -4.52 -23.72 -11.69
CA LEU A 39 -3.34 -23.44 -10.86
C LEU A 39 -3.38 -22.00 -10.29
N GLY A 40 -4.01 -21.04 -10.96
CA GLY A 40 -3.94 -19.62 -10.62
C GLY A 40 -3.34 -18.83 -11.77
N ALA A 41 -2.91 -17.59 -11.55
CA ALA A 41 -2.42 -16.73 -12.63
C ALA A 41 -1.03 -17.19 -13.10
N VAL A 42 -0.97 -17.91 -14.22
CA VAL A 42 0.28 -18.23 -14.90
C VAL A 42 0.82 -16.98 -15.58
N THR A 43 2.13 -16.74 -15.45
CA THR A 43 2.83 -15.61 -16.05
C THR A 43 4.22 -16.06 -16.52
N ARG A 44 4.79 -15.31 -17.49
CA ARG A 44 6.18 -15.46 -17.95
C ARG A 44 6.56 -16.90 -18.34
N ALA A 45 5.90 -17.50 -19.32
CA ALA A 45 6.31 -18.81 -19.83
C ALA A 45 7.66 -18.74 -20.55
N LYS A 46 8.50 -19.77 -20.39
CA LYS A 46 9.85 -19.87 -20.97
C LYS A 46 10.16 -21.28 -21.44
N PHE A 47 10.31 -21.50 -22.75
CA PHE A 47 10.78 -22.77 -23.31
C PHE A 47 12.21 -23.07 -22.88
N SER A 48 12.50 -24.34 -22.62
CA SER A 48 13.87 -24.84 -22.45
C SER A 48 14.66 -24.71 -23.76
N ASN A 49 15.99 -24.74 -23.65
CA ASN A 49 16.89 -24.60 -24.80
C ASN A 49 16.69 -25.67 -25.89
N ASP A 50 16.10 -26.81 -25.53
CA ASP A 50 15.74 -27.91 -26.44
C ASP A 50 14.24 -27.93 -26.81
N GLY A 51 13.44 -27.05 -26.21
CA GLY A 51 11.99 -26.92 -26.43
C GLY A 51 11.13 -28.07 -25.91
N THR A 52 11.67 -28.92 -25.03
CA THR A 52 10.95 -30.08 -24.46
C THR A 52 10.18 -29.72 -23.18
N LEU A 53 10.60 -28.67 -22.47
CA LEU A 53 10.01 -28.19 -21.23
C LEU A 53 9.62 -26.72 -21.34
N ILE A 54 8.68 -26.30 -20.49
CA ILE A 54 8.31 -24.90 -20.28
C ILE A 54 8.39 -24.61 -18.78
N ALA A 55 9.18 -23.62 -18.39
CA ALA A 55 9.16 -23.06 -17.06
C ALA A 55 8.20 -21.85 -17.01
N PHE A 56 7.42 -21.72 -15.95
CA PHE A 56 6.46 -20.62 -15.80
C PHE A 56 6.31 -20.20 -14.34
N THR A 57 5.83 -18.98 -14.12
CA THR A 57 5.53 -18.46 -12.78
C THR A 57 4.04 -18.60 -12.51
N ARG A 58 3.68 -19.17 -11.35
CA ARG A 58 2.30 -19.25 -10.84
C ARG A 58 2.12 -18.20 -9.74
N LEU A 59 1.23 -17.24 -9.95
CA LEU A 59 0.82 -16.23 -8.97
C LEU A 59 -0.53 -16.59 -8.35
N GLN A 60 -0.59 -16.56 -7.03
CA GLN A 60 -1.81 -16.74 -6.24
C GLN A 60 -2.04 -15.51 -5.37
N THR A 61 -3.29 -15.04 -5.24
CA THR A 61 -3.63 -13.86 -4.41
C THR A 61 -4.97 -14.06 -3.70
N SER A 62 -4.94 -14.13 -2.37
CA SER A 62 -6.12 -14.16 -1.48
C SER A 62 -5.74 -13.59 -0.12
N GLY A 63 -5.88 -12.26 0.05
CA GLY A 63 -5.43 -11.51 1.23
C GLY A 63 -3.90 -11.38 1.39
N SER A 64 -3.13 -12.26 0.74
CA SER A 64 -1.69 -12.19 0.53
C SER A 64 -1.36 -12.72 -0.87
N SER A 65 -0.20 -12.36 -1.40
CA SER A 65 0.26 -12.80 -2.73
C SER A 65 1.52 -13.64 -2.62
N ILE A 66 1.54 -14.77 -3.33
CA ILE A 66 2.70 -15.67 -3.43
C ILE A 66 2.89 -16.05 -4.89
N ALA A 67 4.15 -16.06 -5.33
CA ALA A 67 4.56 -16.53 -6.64
C ALA A 67 5.59 -17.65 -6.52
N GLU A 68 5.48 -18.67 -7.36
CA GLU A 68 6.41 -19.79 -7.42
C GLU A 68 6.62 -20.26 -8.85
N VAL A 69 7.77 -20.86 -9.13
CA VAL A 69 8.15 -21.36 -10.44
C VAL A 69 7.82 -22.85 -10.55
N TYR A 70 7.26 -23.20 -11.72
CA TYR A 70 6.88 -24.53 -12.11
C TYR A 70 7.52 -24.90 -13.45
N VAL A 71 7.65 -26.19 -13.70
CA VAL A 71 8.10 -26.76 -14.99
C VAL A 71 7.07 -27.78 -15.48
N ILE A 72 6.77 -27.78 -16.77
CA ILE A 72 5.85 -28.73 -17.43
C ILE A 72 6.42 -29.16 -18.79
N PRO A 73 6.18 -30.40 -19.27
CA PRO A 73 6.51 -30.77 -20.64
C PRO A 73 5.78 -29.91 -21.67
N SER A 74 6.45 -29.55 -22.78
CA SER A 74 5.87 -28.68 -23.82
C SER A 74 4.66 -29.30 -24.53
N GLU A 75 4.58 -30.63 -24.54
CA GLU A 75 3.48 -31.42 -25.12
C GLU A 75 2.32 -31.64 -24.14
N GLY A 76 2.43 -31.14 -22.91
CA GLY A 76 1.49 -31.38 -21.82
C GLY A 76 1.89 -32.54 -20.90
N GLY A 77 1.31 -32.55 -19.69
CA GLY A 77 1.66 -33.49 -18.63
C GLY A 77 1.46 -32.86 -17.25
N GLU A 78 2.10 -33.44 -16.23
CA GLU A 78 2.05 -32.91 -14.87
C GLU A 78 2.99 -31.70 -14.70
N ALA A 79 2.47 -30.61 -14.13
CA ALA A 79 3.27 -29.46 -13.75
C ALA A 79 3.95 -29.69 -12.40
N LYS A 80 5.27 -29.51 -12.34
CA LYS A 80 6.08 -29.70 -11.14
C LYS A 80 6.51 -28.36 -10.55
N ARG A 81 6.24 -28.12 -9.27
CA ARG A 81 6.76 -26.96 -8.51
C ARG A 81 8.25 -27.17 -8.26
N ILE A 82 9.07 -26.15 -8.49
CA ILE A 82 10.53 -26.22 -8.27
C ILE A 82 11.08 -25.14 -7.32
N THR A 83 10.24 -24.20 -6.86
CA THR A 83 10.60 -23.22 -5.84
C THR A 83 9.61 -23.25 -4.67
N TRP A 84 10.11 -22.91 -3.48
CA TRP A 84 9.33 -22.81 -2.24
C TRP A 84 9.73 -21.53 -1.49
N PHE A 85 9.80 -20.42 -2.21
CA PHE A 85 10.31 -19.16 -1.67
C PHE A 85 9.28 -18.37 -0.87
N GLY A 86 7.98 -18.62 -1.10
CA GLY A 86 6.90 -17.96 -0.36
C GLY A 86 6.82 -16.45 -0.60
N SER A 87 7.37 -15.95 -1.72
CA SER A 87 7.47 -14.53 -2.05
C SER A 87 6.62 -14.15 -3.27
N PRO A 88 5.96 -12.98 -3.28
CA PRO A 88 5.26 -12.48 -4.47
C PRO A 88 6.19 -12.02 -5.60
N THR A 89 7.50 -11.84 -5.35
CA THR A 89 8.45 -11.31 -6.34
C THR A 89 9.21 -12.39 -7.11
N THR A 90 8.99 -13.66 -6.77
CA THR A 90 9.57 -14.82 -7.45
C THR A 90 9.07 -14.91 -8.90
N ASN A 91 9.98 -14.80 -9.86
CA ASN A 91 9.68 -14.87 -11.29
C ASN A 91 10.71 -15.72 -12.02
N VAL A 92 10.26 -16.54 -12.96
CA VAL A 92 11.14 -17.17 -13.94
C VAL A 92 11.62 -16.15 -14.98
N LEU A 93 12.90 -16.21 -15.32
CA LEU A 93 13.52 -15.35 -16.33
C LEU A 93 13.84 -16.11 -17.63
N GLY A 94 14.15 -17.40 -17.54
CA GLY A 94 14.54 -18.24 -18.67
C GLY A 94 15.37 -19.43 -18.21
N TRP A 95 16.25 -19.89 -19.10
CA TRP A 95 17.12 -21.04 -18.87
C TRP A 95 18.59 -20.65 -19.03
N SER A 96 19.47 -21.27 -18.25
CA SER A 96 20.91 -21.19 -18.43
C SER A 96 21.34 -22.01 -19.66
N PRO A 97 22.52 -21.76 -20.24
CA PRO A 97 23.06 -22.60 -21.32
C PRO A 97 23.13 -24.09 -20.96
N GLU A 98 23.33 -24.41 -19.68
CA GLU A 98 23.40 -25.77 -19.12
C GLU A 98 22.02 -26.39 -18.84
N GLY A 99 20.93 -25.71 -19.19
CA GLY A 99 19.56 -26.22 -19.01
C GLY A 99 19.03 -26.13 -17.58
N LYS A 100 19.56 -25.22 -16.75
CA LYS A 100 18.98 -24.88 -15.44
C LYS A 100 17.96 -23.76 -15.57
N VAL A 101 16.93 -23.77 -14.73
CA VAL A 101 15.93 -22.68 -14.69
C VAL A 101 16.51 -21.49 -13.92
N ILE A 102 16.43 -20.30 -14.50
CA ILE A 102 16.85 -19.05 -13.85
C ILE A 102 15.64 -18.35 -13.24
N VAL A 103 15.72 -18.10 -11.94
CA VAL A 103 14.67 -17.45 -11.14
C VAL A 103 15.20 -16.18 -10.50
N SER A 104 14.42 -15.10 -10.54
CA SER A 104 14.66 -13.87 -9.77
C SER A 104 13.71 -13.83 -8.58
N SER A 105 14.20 -13.67 -7.36
CA SER A 105 13.38 -13.57 -6.15
C SER A 105 14.08 -12.76 -5.06
N ASP A 106 13.31 -12.10 -4.20
CA ASP A 106 13.82 -11.50 -2.95
C ASP A 106 14.00 -12.54 -1.82
N PHE A 107 13.84 -13.84 -2.12
CA PHE A 107 14.01 -14.91 -1.14
C PHE A 107 15.30 -14.76 -0.32
N GLN A 108 15.14 -14.59 1.00
CA GLN A 108 16.21 -14.31 1.95
C GLN A 108 17.09 -13.11 1.54
N SER A 109 16.43 -12.02 1.17
CA SER A 109 17.01 -10.70 0.91
C SER A 109 16.32 -9.67 1.83
N PRO A 110 17.02 -8.61 2.25
CA PRO A 110 16.47 -7.65 3.23
C PRO A 110 15.33 -6.80 2.65
N PHE A 111 15.24 -6.66 1.32
CA PHE A 111 14.27 -5.81 0.65
C PHE A 111 13.65 -6.50 -0.58
N ALA A 112 12.37 -6.27 -0.84
CA ALA A 112 11.66 -6.88 -1.98
C ALA A 112 12.18 -6.43 -3.37
N ALA A 113 12.86 -5.27 -3.40
CA ALA A 113 13.54 -4.78 -4.60
C ALA A 113 14.90 -5.46 -4.84
N TRP A 114 15.53 -6.02 -3.79
CA TRP A 114 16.78 -6.76 -3.90
C TRP A 114 16.50 -8.20 -4.33
N ARG A 115 16.19 -8.38 -5.61
CA ARG A 115 15.90 -9.70 -6.19
C ARG A 115 17.19 -10.37 -6.66
N ASN A 116 17.59 -11.44 -5.98
CA ASN A 116 18.74 -12.25 -6.35
C ASN A 116 18.38 -13.23 -7.47
N LEU A 117 19.37 -13.61 -8.28
CA LEU A 117 19.23 -14.73 -9.21
C LEU A 117 19.53 -16.06 -8.55
N PHE A 118 18.74 -17.06 -8.91
CA PHE A 118 18.89 -18.45 -8.52
C PHE A 118 18.88 -19.35 -9.76
N GLU A 119 19.82 -20.30 -9.81
CA GLU A 119 19.82 -21.44 -10.71
C GLU A 119 19.17 -22.64 -10.02
N ILE A 120 18.22 -23.27 -10.69
CA ILE A 120 17.45 -24.40 -10.14
C ILE A 120 17.42 -25.53 -11.16
N ASP A 121 17.60 -26.77 -10.71
CA ASP A 121 17.39 -27.94 -11.55
C ASP A 121 15.91 -28.03 -11.97
N PRO A 122 15.59 -28.37 -13.23
CA PRO A 122 14.20 -28.57 -13.65
C PRO A 122 13.49 -29.69 -12.87
N ASN A 123 14.25 -30.58 -12.22
CA ASN A 123 13.72 -31.60 -11.31
C ASN A 123 13.56 -31.12 -9.86
N GLY A 124 13.79 -29.84 -9.56
CA GLY A 124 13.74 -29.28 -8.22
C GLY A 124 15.00 -29.56 -7.38
N GLY A 125 14.91 -29.30 -6.08
CA GLY A 125 16.01 -29.40 -5.13
C GLY A 125 16.62 -28.05 -4.75
N GLU A 126 17.82 -28.08 -4.16
CA GLU A 126 18.47 -26.90 -3.61
C GLU A 126 18.75 -25.81 -4.68
N PRO A 127 18.27 -24.57 -4.47
CA PRO A 127 18.54 -23.45 -5.37
C PRO A 127 19.96 -22.89 -5.16
N LYS A 128 20.69 -22.65 -6.25
CA LYS A 128 22.01 -22.01 -6.23
C LYS A 128 21.89 -20.51 -6.49
N ARG A 129 22.21 -19.68 -5.50
CA ARG A 129 22.27 -18.22 -5.64
C ARG A 129 23.48 -17.81 -6.49
N LEU A 130 23.33 -16.81 -7.38
CA LEU A 130 24.42 -16.31 -8.26
C LEU A 130 25.13 -15.04 -7.77
N ASP A 131 24.62 -14.41 -6.71
CA ASP A 131 25.22 -13.27 -6.01
C ASP A 131 25.59 -12.06 -6.90
N LEU A 132 24.79 -11.77 -7.93
CA LEU A 132 24.98 -10.61 -8.84
C LEU A 132 24.29 -9.32 -8.36
N GLY A 133 23.75 -9.32 -7.15
CA GLY A 133 22.89 -8.25 -6.63
C GLY A 133 21.48 -8.29 -7.21
N PRO A 134 20.75 -7.15 -7.19
CA PRO A 134 19.42 -7.03 -7.76
C PRO A 134 19.43 -7.26 -9.27
N VAL A 135 18.71 -8.26 -9.76
CA VAL A 135 18.57 -8.58 -11.18
C VAL A 135 17.14 -9.04 -11.48
N THR A 136 16.60 -8.55 -12.60
CA THR A 136 15.19 -8.74 -12.99
C THR A 136 15.03 -9.30 -14.40
N SER A 137 16.11 -9.35 -15.18
CA SER A 137 16.17 -9.99 -16.50
C SER A 137 17.60 -10.44 -16.79
N ILE A 138 17.75 -11.43 -17.67
CA ILE A 138 19.05 -12.00 -18.06
C ILE A 138 18.96 -12.48 -19.51
N ALA A 139 20.05 -12.32 -20.27
CA ALA A 139 20.17 -12.81 -21.64
C ALA A 139 21.59 -13.32 -21.91
N TYR A 140 21.69 -14.59 -22.29
CA TYR A 140 22.94 -15.25 -22.68
C TYR A 140 23.17 -15.08 -24.18
N GLY A 141 24.29 -14.50 -24.57
CA GLY A 141 24.77 -14.44 -25.95
C GLY A 141 26.07 -15.23 -26.11
N GLU A 142 26.49 -15.51 -27.34
CA GLU A 142 27.71 -16.31 -27.58
C GLU A 142 28.97 -15.65 -27.00
N LYS A 143 29.04 -14.32 -27.04
CA LYS A 143 30.22 -13.53 -26.65
C LYS A 143 30.03 -12.70 -25.39
N ALA A 144 28.82 -12.64 -24.82
CA ALA A 144 28.54 -11.81 -23.65
C ALA A 144 27.29 -12.25 -22.88
N LEU A 145 27.28 -11.93 -21.59
CA LEU A 145 26.12 -12.03 -20.72
C LEU A 145 25.57 -10.63 -20.44
N VAL A 146 24.26 -10.45 -20.61
CA VAL A 146 23.57 -9.21 -20.20
C VAL A 146 22.61 -9.52 -19.06
N ILE A 147 22.65 -8.68 -18.02
CA ILE A 147 21.65 -8.67 -16.95
C ILE A 147 20.93 -7.32 -16.95
N GLY A 148 19.64 -7.32 -16.62
CA GLY A 148 18.86 -6.10 -16.45
C GLY A 148 18.47 -5.87 -14.99
N ARG A 149 18.70 -4.65 -14.52
CA ARG A 149 18.15 -4.16 -13.24
C ARG A 149 16.90 -3.33 -13.52
N ASN A 150 15.92 -3.43 -12.64
CA ASN A 150 14.66 -2.69 -12.74
C ASN A 150 13.94 -2.81 -14.10
N ASN A 151 14.15 -3.91 -14.81
CA ASN A 151 13.61 -4.21 -16.14
C ASN A 151 12.13 -4.64 -16.06
N TYR A 152 11.37 -3.95 -15.23
CA TYR A 152 9.95 -4.18 -15.04
C TYR A 152 9.16 -3.64 -16.21
N ASP A 153 8.07 -4.33 -16.52
CA ASP A 153 7.05 -3.86 -17.44
C ASP A 153 6.17 -2.83 -16.72
N LEU A 154 6.46 -1.54 -16.90
CA LEU A 154 5.85 -0.41 -16.18
C LEU A 154 4.54 0.05 -16.84
N THR A 155 3.56 -0.85 -16.91
CA THR A 155 2.25 -0.53 -17.50
C THR A 155 1.54 0.65 -16.85
N TYR A 156 1.74 0.80 -15.55
CA TYR A 156 1.12 1.84 -14.71
C TYR A 156 1.90 3.16 -14.70
N TRP A 157 3.08 3.23 -15.33
CA TRP A 157 3.87 4.45 -15.42
C TRP A 157 4.66 4.51 -16.73
N LYS A 158 3.97 4.88 -17.80
CA LYS A 158 4.55 5.05 -19.14
C LYS A 158 5.52 6.23 -19.18
N ARG A 159 6.56 6.14 -20.02
CA ARG A 159 7.57 7.21 -20.23
C ARG A 159 8.31 7.58 -18.95
N TYR A 160 8.52 6.59 -18.08
CA TYR A 160 9.21 6.76 -16.83
C TYR A 160 10.72 6.97 -17.04
N LYS A 161 11.29 7.95 -16.33
CA LYS A 161 12.68 8.41 -16.49
C LYS A 161 13.46 8.50 -15.17
N GLY A 162 12.83 8.11 -14.07
CA GLY A 162 13.44 8.19 -12.75
C GLY A 162 14.56 7.18 -12.52
N GLY A 163 15.09 7.13 -11.29
CA GLY A 163 16.25 6.30 -10.93
C GLY A 163 16.05 4.80 -11.15
N THR A 164 14.83 4.26 -10.96
CA THR A 164 14.56 2.83 -11.19
C THR A 164 14.17 2.53 -12.62
N ARG A 165 14.48 3.37 -13.61
CA ARG A 165 14.27 2.97 -15.00
C ARG A 165 15.11 1.73 -15.27
N GLY A 166 14.61 0.83 -16.11
CA GLY A 166 15.34 -0.37 -16.47
C GLY A 166 16.70 -0.03 -17.08
N VAL A 167 17.76 -0.70 -16.61
CA VAL A 167 19.13 -0.55 -17.11
C VAL A 167 19.74 -1.91 -17.38
N PHE A 168 20.68 -1.97 -18.34
CA PHE A 168 21.43 -3.18 -18.65
C PHE A 168 22.88 -3.09 -18.20
N TRP A 169 23.42 -4.21 -17.75
CA TRP A 169 24.84 -4.43 -17.49
C TRP A 169 25.33 -5.58 -18.36
N ILE A 170 26.50 -5.44 -18.96
CA ILE A 170 27.10 -6.43 -19.87
C ILE A 170 28.44 -6.92 -19.32
N ASP A 171 28.63 -8.24 -19.33
CA ASP A 171 29.92 -8.90 -19.14
C ASP A 171 30.35 -9.51 -20.48
N ARG A 172 31.36 -8.90 -21.09
CA ARG A 172 31.91 -9.33 -22.38
C ARG A 172 32.90 -10.47 -22.14
N GLY A 173 32.73 -11.56 -22.88
CA GLY A 173 33.59 -12.74 -22.79
C GLY A 173 33.41 -13.57 -21.52
N TYR A 174 32.33 -13.36 -20.75
CA TYR A 174 32.05 -14.10 -19.51
C TYR A 174 33.19 -14.01 -18.48
N THR A 175 33.81 -12.83 -18.35
CA THR A 175 34.95 -12.59 -17.46
C THR A 175 34.53 -12.35 -16.01
N GLY A 176 33.24 -12.13 -15.78
CA GLY A 176 32.68 -11.71 -14.50
C GLY A 176 32.74 -10.20 -14.26
N ASN A 177 33.27 -9.41 -15.21
CA ASN A 177 33.40 -7.96 -15.09
C ASN A 177 32.25 -7.26 -15.84
N PHE A 178 31.24 -6.84 -15.09
CA PHE A 178 30.10 -6.14 -15.67
C PHE A 178 30.35 -4.63 -15.77
N VAL A 179 29.92 -4.05 -16.88
CA VAL A 179 29.84 -2.60 -17.08
C VAL A 179 28.43 -2.20 -17.51
N LYS A 180 27.99 -0.99 -17.17
CA LYS A 180 26.70 -0.45 -17.62
C LYS A 180 26.69 -0.40 -19.15
N PHE A 181 25.68 -1.01 -19.76
CA PHE A 181 25.66 -1.28 -21.19
C PHE A 181 24.98 -0.18 -22.00
N LEU A 182 23.78 0.25 -21.56
CA LEU A 182 22.96 1.25 -22.25
C LEU A 182 22.42 2.27 -21.26
N ASP A 183 22.33 3.53 -21.70
CA ASP A 183 21.74 4.63 -20.95
C ASP A 183 20.85 5.48 -21.88
N LEU A 184 19.62 5.03 -22.08
CA LEU A 184 18.60 5.76 -22.83
C LEU A 184 17.64 6.47 -21.87
N ASN A 185 17.04 7.56 -22.33
CA ASN A 185 16.08 8.36 -21.56
C ASN A 185 14.67 7.75 -21.59
N GLY A 186 14.55 6.51 -21.13
CA GLY A 186 13.31 5.74 -21.03
C GLY A 186 13.55 4.40 -20.37
N ASN A 187 12.49 3.65 -20.14
CA ASN A 187 12.59 2.33 -19.51
C ASN A 187 13.18 1.32 -20.51
N LEU A 188 14.11 0.47 -20.07
CA LEU A 188 14.67 -0.64 -20.86
C LEU A 188 14.16 -1.98 -20.33
N THR A 189 13.67 -2.85 -21.20
CA THR A 189 13.19 -4.19 -20.81
C THR A 189 13.45 -5.24 -21.88
N SER A 190 13.14 -6.51 -21.58
CA SER A 190 13.11 -7.62 -22.54
C SER A 190 14.45 -7.81 -23.30
N PRO A 191 15.58 -8.07 -22.61
CA PRO A 191 16.87 -8.29 -23.26
C PRO A 191 16.88 -9.58 -24.09
N ILE A 192 17.37 -9.51 -25.32
CA ILE A 192 17.39 -10.63 -26.27
C ILE A 192 18.68 -10.59 -27.10
N TRP A 193 19.30 -11.76 -27.34
CA TRP A 193 20.38 -11.93 -28.31
C TRP A 193 19.91 -12.64 -29.57
N ILE A 194 20.23 -12.09 -30.74
CA ILE A 194 20.07 -12.74 -32.05
C ILE A 194 21.35 -12.53 -32.86
N GLY A 195 22.13 -13.61 -33.03
CA GLY A 195 23.48 -13.52 -33.56
C GLY A 195 24.33 -12.53 -32.75
N ASP A 196 24.99 -11.59 -33.44
CA ASP A 196 25.86 -10.57 -32.83
C ASP A 196 25.13 -9.27 -32.40
N ARG A 197 23.78 -9.22 -32.46
CA ARG A 197 22.99 -8.03 -32.07
C ARG A 197 22.17 -8.26 -30.82
N PHE A 198 22.09 -7.22 -29.99
CA PHE A 198 21.30 -7.19 -28.77
C PHE A 198 20.01 -6.40 -28.98
N TYR A 199 18.87 -7.08 -28.83
CA TYR A 199 17.53 -6.52 -28.95
C TYR A 199 16.94 -6.24 -27.56
N PHE A 200 16.10 -5.21 -27.48
CA PHE A 200 15.41 -4.81 -26.26
C PHE A 200 14.17 -3.95 -26.57
N VAL A 201 13.30 -3.79 -25.58
CA VAL A 201 12.14 -2.91 -25.65
C VAL A 201 12.44 -1.62 -24.90
N SER A 202 12.05 -0.47 -25.47
CA SER A 202 12.16 0.82 -24.80
C SER A 202 11.09 1.83 -25.23
N ASP A 203 10.71 2.72 -24.33
CA ASP A 203 9.80 3.84 -24.55
C ASP A 203 10.49 5.22 -24.57
N HIS A 204 11.81 5.27 -24.78
CA HIS A 204 12.58 6.52 -24.81
C HIS A 204 12.11 7.54 -25.87
N GLU A 205 11.42 7.09 -26.91
CA GLU A 205 10.76 7.93 -27.92
C GLU A 205 9.26 8.21 -27.63
N GLY A 206 8.77 7.84 -26.44
CA GLY A 206 7.39 8.10 -25.97
C GLY A 206 6.46 6.89 -25.95
N ILE A 207 6.72 5.89 -26.80
CA ILE A 207 5.96 4.63 -26.86
C ILE A 207 6.89 3.43 -26.96
N GLY A 208 6.59 2.39 -26.17
CA GLY A 208 7.36 1.14 -26.12
C GLY A 208 7.46 0.48 -27.50
N ASN A 209 8.67 0.42 -28.05
CA ASN A 209 8.99 -0.23 -29.32
C ASN A 209 10.21 -1.15 -29.20
N LEU A 210 10.42 -2.01 -30.20
CA LEU A 210 11.56 -2.90 -30.29
C LEU A 210 12.77 -2.17 -30.91
N TYR A 211 13.92 -2.25 -30.24
CA TYR A 211 15.17 -1.66 -30.68
C TYR A 211 16.30 -2.70 -30.63
N SER A 212 17.43 -2.42 -31.29
CA SER A 212 18.65 -3.18 -31.10
C SER A 212 19.92 -2.35 -31.28
N VAL A 213 21.00 -2.84 -30.69
CA VAL A 213 22.37 -2.32 -30.78
C VAL A 213 23.36 -3.44 -31.11
N ASP A 214 24.59 -3.08 -31.44
CA ASP A 214 25.71 -4.02 -31.50
C ASP A 214 26.27 -4.36 -30.10
N LEU A 215 27.28 -5.25 -30.03
CA LEU A 215 27.94 -5.68 -28.79
C LEU A 215 28.58 -4.52 -27.99
N GLU A 216 28.88 -3.41 -28.66
CA GLU A 216 29.46 -2.20 -28.06
C GLU A 216 28.39 -1.19 -27.62
N GLY A 217 27.11 -1.52 -27.80
CA GLY A 217 25.99 -0.65 -27.44
C GLY A 217 25.75 0.48 -28.45
N LYS A 218 26.32 0.36 -29.66
CA LYS A 218 26.23 1.34 -30.74
C LYS A 218 25.29 0.86 -31.84
N ASP A 219 25.15 1.67 -32.89
CA ASP A 219 24.28 1.39 -34.05
C ASP A 219 22.84 1.04 -33.61
N LEU A 220 22.24 1.96 -32.83
CA LEU A 220 20.87 1.85 -32.37
C LEU A 220 19.91 1.85 -33.57
N ARG A 221 19.07 0.82 -33.65
CA ARG A 221 18.05 0.66 -34.70
C ARG A 221 16.67 0.39 -34.10
N LYS A 222 15.65 1.01 -34.67
CA LYS A 222 14.23 0.76 -34.36
C LYS A 222 13.66 -0.27 -35.32
N HIS A 223 12.92 -1.25 -34.80
CA HIS A 223 12.40 -2.40 -35.57
C HIS A 223 10.88 -2.46 -35.67
N THR A 224 10.18 -1.68 -34.86
CA THR A 224 8.71 -1.56 -34.87
C THR A 224 8.30 -0.09 -34.81
N ASP A 225 7.12 0.22 -35.35
CA ASP A 225 6.51 1.56 -35.28
C ASP A 225 5.09 1.47 -34.69
N MET A 226 5.01 0.92 -33.48
CA MET A 226 3.77 0.79 -32.73
C MET A 226 3.40 2.16 -32.15
N ASN A 227 2.18 2.62 -32.45
CA ASN A 227 1.67 3.93 -32.03
C ASN A 227 0.46 3.83 -31.09
N ASP A 228 -0.20 2.68 -31.03
CA ASP A 228 -1.38 2.47 -30.18
C ASP A 228 -0.99 1.88 -28.82
N PHE A 229 -0.42 0.68 -28.78
CA PHE A 229 -0.06 -0.01 -27.54
C PHE A 229 1.44 -0.28 -27.48
N TYR A 230 1.98 -0.34 -26.26
CA TYR A 230 3.39 -0.62 -26.05
C TYR A 230 3.73 -2.03 -26.51
N VAL A 231 4.86 -2.20 -27.20
CA VAL A 231 5.55 -3.49 -27.32
C VAL A 231 5.95 -3.93 -25.92
N ARG A 232 5.56 -5.13 -25.49
CA ARG A 232 5.80 -5.64 -24.14
C ARG A 232 6.17 -7.13 -24.16
N ASN A 233 6.88 -7.58 -23.12
CA ASN A 233 7.21 -8.99 -22.86
C ASN A 233 7.79 -9.70 -24.10
N ALA A 234 8.79 -9.09 -24.75
CA ALA A 234 9.41 -9.65 -25.94
C ALA A 234 10.31 -10.85 -25.59
N ASN A 235 10.25 -11.91 -26.41
CA ASN A 235 11.06 -13.13 -26.29
C ASN A 235 11.47 -13.67 -27.66
N SER A 236 12.40 -14.62 -27.71
CA SER A 236 13.00 -15.11 -28.96
C SER A 236 13.45 -16.57 -28.90
N ASP A 237 13.41 -17.24 -30.05
CA ASP A 237 14.04 -18.53 -30.31
C ASP A 237 15.49 -18.42 -30.82
N GLY A 238 16.09 -17.23 -30.72
CA GLY A 238 17.42 -16.90 -31.25
C GLY A 238 17.43 -16.50 -32.73
N LYS A 239 16.27 -16.48 -33.41
CA LYS A 239 16.13 -16.03 -34.80
C LYS A 239 15.03 -15.00 -35.00
N ARG A 240 13.88 -15.22 -34.34
CA ARG A 240 12.65 -14.43 -34.45
C ARG A 240 12.27 -13.90 -33.08
N ILE A 241 11.51 -12.80 -33.05
CA ILE A 241 11.05 -12.20 -31.81
C ILE A 241 9.53 -12.24 -31.75
N VAL A 242 8.97 -12.71 -30.63
CA VAL A 242 7.54 -12.58 -30.33
C VAL A 242 7.33 -11.60 -29.19
N PHE A 243 6.25 -10.84 -29.23
CA PHE A 243 5.90 -9.89 -28.17
C PHE A 243 4.39 -9.67 -28.11
N GLN A 244 3.91 -9.09 -27.01
CA GLN A 244 2.51 -8.70 -26.85
C GLN A 244 2.32 -7.19 -27.08
N ALA A 245 1.16 -6.81 -27.60
CA ALA A 245 0.66 -5.43 -27.61
C ALA A 245 -0.88 -5.44 -27.72
N GLY A 246 -1.59 -4.71 -26.84
CA GLY A 246 -3.06 -4.58 -26.90
C GLY A 246 -3.82 -5.91 -26.78
N GLY A 247 -3.30 -6.85 -25.99
CA GLY A 247 -3.87 -8.20 -25.84
C GLY A 247 -3.77 -9.08 -27.09
N ASP A 248 -2.90 -8.73 -28.03
CA ASP A 248 -2.54 -9.53 -29.22
C ASP A 248 -1.05 -9.91 -29.19
N ILE A 249 -0.67 -10.96 -29.92
CA ILE A 249 0.71 -11.39 -30.10
C ILE A 249 1.19 -11.06 -31.52
N TYR A 250 2.41 -10.55 -31.60
CA TYR A 250 3.09 -10.21 -32.84
C TYR A 250 4.38 -11.02 -32.98
N LEU A 251 4.72 -11.38 -34.20
CA LEU A 251 5.97 -12.01 -34.62
C LEU A 251 6.76 -11.01 -35.47
N TYR A 252 7.99 -10.73 -35.06
CA TYR A 252 8.98 -10.02 -35.85
C TYR A 252 9.99 -11.03 -36.42
N ASP A 253 10.02 -11.14 -37.74
CA ASP A 253 10.87 -12.06 -38.49
C ASP A 253 11.34 -11.38 -39.78
N ASP A 254 12.64 -11.45 -40.08
CA ASP A 254 13.24 -10.88 -41.29
C ASP A 254 12.74 -9.45 -41.64
N GLN A 255 12.81 -8.54 -40.65
CA GLN A 255 12.34 -7.15 -40.76
C GLN A 255 10.85 -6.96 -41.04
N LYS A 256 10.06 -8.02 -40.96
CA LYS A 256 8.60 -7.99 -41.11
C LYS A 256 7.94 -8.17 -39.77
N LEU A 257 6.93 -7.32 -39.52
CA LEU A 257 6.06 -7.43 -38.37
C LEU A 257 4.74 -8.10 -38.78
N ILE A 258 4.39 -9.20 -38.13
CA ILE A 258 3.21 -10.00 -38.42
C ILE A 258 2.37 -10.12 -37.15
N LYS A 259 1.10 -9.71 -37.21
CA LYS A 259 0.14 -10.02 -36.15
C LYS A 259 -0.34 -11.45 -36.31
N LEU A 260 -0.21 -12.29 -35.27
CA LEU A 260 -0.65 -13.69 -35.32
C LEU A 260 -2.17 -13.79 -35.09
N ASP A 261 -2.89 -14.54 -35.94
CA ASP A 261 -4.31 -14.87 -35.74
C ASP A 261 -4.42 -16.10 -34.81
N ILE A 262 -4.49 -15.85 -33.51
CA ILE A 262 -4.56 -16.91 -32.49
C ILE A 262 -5.99 -17.07 -32.00
N ARG A 263 -6.57 -18.25 -32.25
CA ARG A 263 -7.94 -18.60 -31.87
C ARG A 263 -7.96 -19.65 -30.77
N ALA A 264 -7.64 -19.22 -29.55
CA ALA A 264 -7.69 -20.09 -28.37
C ALA A 264 -9.15 -20.40 -27.97
N PRO A 265 -9.51 -21.68 -27.73
CA PRO A 265 -10.84 -22.07 -27.22
C PRO A 265 -10.97 -21.73 -25.73
N VAL A 266 -11.14 -20.44 -25.43
CA VAL A 266 -11.37 -19.92 -24.08
C VAL A 266 -12.67 -20.46 -23.49
N SER A 267 -12.66 -20.81 -22.21
CA SER A 267 -13.78 -21.42 -21.48
C SER A 267 -14.79 -20.39 -20.95
N GLY A 268 -14.34 -19.15 -20.75
CA GLY A 268 -15.05 -18.09 -20.06
C GLY A 268 -15.34 -18.41 -18.59
N LYS A 269 -14.61 -19.33 -17.94
CA LYS A 269 -14.96 -19.81 -16.58
C LYS A 269 -15.11 -18.68 -15.56
N GLN A 270 -14.18 -17.72 -15.53
CA GLN A 270 -14.26 -16.57 -14.61
C GLN A 270 -15.28 -15.50 -15.05
N LYS A 271 -15.78 -15.54 -16.29
CA LYS A 271 -16.91 -14.73 -16.77
C LYS A 271 -18.26 -15.29 -16.38
N GLN A 272 -18.33 -16.55 -15.94
CA GLN A 272 -19.59 -17.16 -15.56
C GLN A 272 -20.25 -16.41 -14.41
N ILE A 273 -21.58 -16.39 -14.44
CA ILE A 273 -22.39 -15.81 -13.39
C ILE A 273 -22.21 -16.60 -12.10
N PHE A 274 -22.08 -15.89 -10.99
CA PHE A 274 -22.09 -16.48 -9.66
C PHE A 274 -22.84 -15.55 -8.69
N PHE A 275 -23.04 -15.99 -7.45
CA PHE A 275 -23.65 -15.17 -6.41
C PHE A 275 -22.60 -14.77 -5.36
N ASP A 276 -22.53 -13.49 -5.04
CA ASP A 276 -21.65 -12.98 -3.98
C ASP A 276 -22.30 -13.20 -2.60
N GLU A 277 -21.55 -13.81 -1.69
CA GLU A 277 -21.97 -14.10 -0.32
C GLU A 277 -21.18 -13.30 0.73
N SER A 278 -20.26 -12.42 0.30
CA SER A 278 -19.31 -11.72 1.17
C SER A 278 -19.96 -10.71 2.14
N ARG A 279 -21.19 -10.27 1.87
CA ARG A 279 -21.97 -9.30 2.69
C ARG A 279 -21.17 -8.03 3.03
N ASN A 280 -20.27 -7.61 2.15
CA ASN A 280 -19.43 -6.43 2.33
C ASN A 280 -20.25 -5.15 2.14
N VAL A 281 -20.72 -4.58 3.25
CA VAL A 281 -21.47 -3.31 3.29
C VAL A 281 -20.52 -2.14 3.09
N SER A 282 -20.73 -1.37 2.02
CA SER A 282 -19.94 -0.18 1.69
C SER A 282 -20.58 1.12 2.19
N ASP A 283 -21.91 1.17 2.29
CA ASP A 283 -22.64 2.28 2.91
C ASP A 283 -24.00 1.81 3.44
N TYR A 284 -24.57 2.51 4.41
CA TYR A 284 -25.89 2.22 4.95
C TYR A 284 -26.53 3.45 5.59
N TYR A 285 -27.86 3.49 5.62
CA TYR A 285 -28.60 4.56 6.28
C TYR A 285 -29.98 4.07 6.76
N PRO A 286 -30.41 4.40 8.00
CA PRO A 286 -31.76 4.08 8.45
C PRO A 286 -32.83 4.90 7.70
N ILE A 287 -33.89 4.22 7.27
CA ILE A 287 -35.04 4.86 6.61
C ILE A 287 -36.16 5.11 7.63
N SER A 288 -36.46 4.09 8.44
CA SER A 288 -37.44 4.14 9.53
C SER A 288 -37.02 3.21 10.69
N SER A 289 -37.85 3.09 11.72
CA SER A 289 -37.65 2.08 12.76
C SER A 289 -37.72 0.63 12.25
N GLU A 290 -38.30 0.41 11.07
CA GLU A 290 -38.54 -0.91 10.49
C GLU A 290 -37.78 -1.17 9.19
N GLU A 291 -37.15 -0.16 8.59
CA GLU A 291 -36.50 -0.26 7.28
C GLU A 291 -35.11 0.39 7.26
N ILE A 292 -34.17 -0.25 6.58
CA ILE A 292 -32.80 0.22 6.38
C ILE A 292 -32.42 0.20 4.90
N GLY A 293 -31.69 1.21 4.46
CA GLY A 293 -31.02 1.26 3.16
C GLY A 293 -29.59 0.75 3.28
N ILE A 294 -29.18 -0.16 2.40
CA ILE A 294 -27.83 -0.75 2.40
C ILE A 294 -27.24 -0.75 1.00
N ILE A 295 -25.97 -0.39 0.89
CA ILE A 295 -25.15 -0.63 -0.30
C ILE A 295 -24.15 -1.75 0.00
N THR A 296 -24.19 -2.80 -0.81
CA THR A 296 -23.25 -3.93 -0.76
C THR A 296 -22.84 -4.31 -2.18
N ARG A 297 -21.54 -4.56 -2.38
CA ARG A 297 -20.93 -4.79 -3.72
C ARG A 297 -21.36 -3.76 -4.77
N GLY A 298 -21.55 -2.50 -4.35
CA GLY A 298 -21.98 -1.44 -5.25
C GLY A 298 -23.46 -1.42 -5.64
N ARG A 299 -24.32 -2.20 -4.98
CA ARG A 299 -25.76 -2.27 -5.28
C ARG A 299 -26.56 -1.81 -4.08
N ALA A 300 -27.60 -1.01 -4.33
CA ALA A 300 -28.45 -0.45 -3.29
C ALA A 300 -29.70 -1.30 -3.06
N PHE A 301 -30.09 -1.46 -1.79
CA PHE A 301 -31.28 -2.19 -1.37
C PHE A 301 -32.00 -1.48 -0.24
N LEU A 302 -33.33 -1.55 -0.23
CA LEU A 302 -34.16 -1.33 0.94
C LEU A 302 -34.53 -2.69 1.54
N LEU A 303 -34.50 -2.82 2.86
CA LEU A 303 -34.93 -4.05 3.52
C LEU A 303 -35.47 -3.80 4.92
N ASN A 304 -36.46 -4.61 5.28
CA ASN A 304 -36.81 -4.84 6.66
C ASN A 304 -35.69 -5.68 7.32
N PRO A 305 -35.18 -5.31 8.51
CA PRO A 305 -33.98 -5.93 9.09
C PRO A 305 -34.07 -7.44 9.36
N TRP A 306 -35.27 -7.96 9.62
CA TRP A 306 -35.47 -9.33 10.13
C TRP A 306 -36.13 -10.28 9.12
N GLU A 307 -36.98 -9.77 8.24
CA GLU A 307 -37.92 -10.57 7.44
C GLU A 307 -38.26 -9.89 6.11
N GLY A 308 -38.96 -10.59 5.23
CA GLY A 308 -39.33 -10.09 3.89
C GLY A 308 -38.21 -10.19 2.87
N ALA A 309 -38.48 -9.74 1.64
CA ALA A 309 -37.50 -9.72 0.56
C ALA A 309 -36.76 -8.36 0.53
N PRO A 310 -35.43 -8.33 0.36
CA PRO A 310 -34.73 -7.09 0.04
C PRO A 310 -35.21 -6.54 -1.30
N LEU A 311 -35.54 -5.26 -1.34
CA LEU A 311 -35.99 -4.53 -2.52
C LEU A 311 -34.77 -3.83 -3.18
N PRO A 312 -34.32 -4.27 -4.36
CA PRO A 312 -33.22 -3.60 -5.05
C PRO A 312 -33.66 -2.22 -5.57
N LEU A 313 -32.75 -1.25 -5.49
CA LEU A 313 -32.91 0.07 -6.09
C LEU A 313 -32.00 0.21 -7.30
N GLY A 314 -32.53 0.81 -8.36
CA GLY A 314 -31.79 1.14 -9.58
C GLY A 314 -31.19 -0.05 -10.30
N ASP A 315 -30.00 0.14 -10.88
CA ASP A 315 -29.31 -0.93 -11.60
C ASP A 315 -28.73 -1.99 -10.65
N ASN A 316 -29.42 -3.12 -10.58
CA ASN A 316 -28.98 -4.30 -9.83
C ASN A 316 -28.26 -5.34 -10.72
N THR A 317 -27.79 -4.97 -11.92
CA THR A 317 -27.11 -5.89 -12.85
C THR A 317 -25.58 -5.79 -12.80
N GLY A 318 -25.03 -4.74 -12.17
CA GLY A 318 -23.59 -4.50 -12.03
C GLY A 318 -22.94 -3.67 -13.14
N PHE A 319 -23.73 -3.02 -14.01
CA PHE A 319 -23.20 -2.00 -14.92
C PHE A 319 -22.88 -0.69 -14.20
N THR A 320 -23.55 -0.47 -13.07
CA THR A 320 -23.44 0.71 -12.23
C THR A 320 -22.97 0.32 -10.84
N ARG A 321 -22.16 1.18 -10.22
CA ARG A 321 -21.86 1.13 -8.80
C ARG A 321 -22.52 2.30 -8.09
N TYR A 322 -23.26 2.02 -7.04
CA TYR A 322 -23.71 2.98 -6.05
C TYR A 322 -22.66 3.14 -4.94
N LYS A 323 -22.45 4.37 -4.50
CA LYS A 323 -21.45 4.73 -3.48
C LYS A 323 -22.02 5.37 -2.22
N MET A 324 -23.23 5.91 -2.26
CA MET A 324 -23.88 6.56 -1.12
C MET A 324 -25.38 6.31 -1.09
N ILE A 325 -25.96 6.19 0.11
CA ILE A 325 -27.40 6.12 0.35
C ILE A 325 -27.81 7.05 1.51
N HIS A 326 -28.94 7.74 1.38
CA HIS A 326 -29.54 8.55 2.44
C HIS A 326 -31.06 8.61 2.29
N SER A 327 -31.79 8.87 3.38
CA SER A 327 -33.24 9.12 3.34
C SER A 327 -33.72 10.15 4.36
N ASP A 328 -34.84 10.80 4.08
CA ASP A 328 -35.60 11.64 5.03
C ASP A 328 -36.83 10.92 5.61
N GLY A 329 -36.90 9.60 5.40
CA GLY A 329 -38.06 8.79 5.68
C GLY A 329 -38.88 8.55 4.42
N GLU A 330 -39.27 9.58 3.68
CA GLU A 330 -40.17 9.44 2.52
C GLU A 330 -39.45 9.25 1.18
N THR A 331 -38.30 9.89 1.02
CA THR A 331 -37.47 9.82 -0.19
C THR A 331 -36.17 9.10 0.12
N VAL A 332 -35.73 8.21 -0.77
CA VAL A 332 -34.43 7.56 -0.69
C VAL A 332 -33.55 8.06 -1.83
N ALA A 333 -32.42 8.68 -1.49
CA ALA A 333 -31.42 9.13 -2.46
C ALA A 333 -30.27 8.12 -2.52
N VAL A 334 -29.89 7.71 -3.73
CA VAL A 334 -28.69 6.91 -4.00
C VAL A 334 -27.80 7.61 -5.02
N VAL A 335 -26.47 7.49 -4.85
CA VAL A 335 -25.49 8.17 -5.70
C VAL A 335 -24.64 7.15 -6.43
N LYS A 336 -24.56 7.26 -7.77
CA LYS A 336 -23.68 6.45 -8.63
C LYS A 336 -22.21 6.88 -8.50
N TYR A 337 -21.28 6.02 -8.93
CA TYR A 337 -19.84 6.29 -8.89
C TYR A 337 -19.47 7.59 -9.63
N ASP A 338 -20.18 7.86 -10.73
CA ASP A 338 -20.00 9.00 -11.61
C ASP A 338 -20.82 10.23 -11.18
N ASP A 339 -21.37 10.26 -9.96
CA ASP A 339 -22.14 11.38 -9.38
C ASP A 339 -23.49 11.70 -10.05
N VAL A 340 -24.13 10.70 -10.65
CA VAL A 340 -25.59 10.75 -10.90
C VAL A 340 -26.32 10.41 -9.60
N VAL A 341 -27.40 11.14 -9.31
CA VAL A 341 -28.27 10.93 -8.15
C VAL A 341 -29.62 10.39 -8.61
N GLU A 342 -30.06 9.29 -8.03
CA GLU A 342 -31.40 8.73 -8.25
C GLU A 342 -32.22 8.86 -6.97
N LEU A 343 -33.49 9.28 -7.10
CA LEU A 343 -34.43 9.46 -6.02
C LEU A 343 -35.58 8.46 -6.12
N TYR A 344 -35.84 7.73 -5.05
CA TYR A 344 -36.88 6.69 -4.95
C TYR A 344 -37.89 7.03 -3.87
N ASP A 345 -39.13 6.52 -4.00
CA ASP A 345 -40.05 6.40 -2.87
C ASP A 345 -39.74 5.13 -2.03
N LYS A 346 -40.45 4.95 -0.91
CA LYS A 346 -40.33 3.78 -0.03
C LYS A 346 -40.68 2.47 -0.74
N GLU A 347 -41.55 2.53 -1.75
CA GLU A 347 -41.92 1.39 -2.57
C GLU A 347 -40.87 1.05 -3.64
N GLY A 348 -39.76 1.80 -3.70
CA GLY A 348 -38.64 1.58 -4.62
C GLY A 348 -38.90 2.05 -6.06
N ASN A 349 -39.90 2.89 -6.28
CA ASN A 349 -40.16 3.49 -7.58
C ASN A 349 -39.26 4.71 -7.80
N LEU A 350 -38.51 4.72 -8.90
CA LEU A 350 -37.71 5.87 -9.33
C LEU A 350 -38.62 7.06 -9.60
N LYS A 351 -38.39 8.16 -8.89
CA LYS A 351 -39.09 9.44 -9.08
C LYS A 351 -38.32 10.39 -9.96
N GLU A 352 -37.00 10.44 -9.79
CA GLU A 352 -36.16 11.41 -10.47
C GLU A 352 -34.73 10.86 -10.62
N GLU A 353 -34.10 11.13 -11.77
CA GLU A 353 -32.67 10.94 -11.99
C GLU A 353 -32.04 12.28 -12.37
N LEU A 354 -30.97 12.64 -11.65
CA LEU A 354 -30.31 13.93 -11.76
C LEU A 354 -28.83 13.74 -11.99
N LYS A 355 -28.26 14.45 -12.97
CA LYS A 355 -26.81 14.65 -13.09
C LYS A 355 -26.48 16.09 -12.68
N PRO A 356 -26.34 16.37 -11.37
CA PRO A 356 -26.14 17.73 -10.90
C PRO A 356 -24.76 18.27 -11.31
N ASP A 357 -24.71 19.52 -11.78
CA ASP A 357 -23.44 20.24 -11.99
C ASP A 357 -22.87 20.77 -10.65
N VAL A 358 -22.48 19.82 -9.82
CA VAL A 358 -21.98 20.04 -8.46
C VAL A 358 -20.59 19.47 -8.27
N GLY A 359 -19.92 19.02 -9.32
CA GLY A 359 -18.61 18.35 -9.19
C GLY A 359 -18.75 17.01 -8.47
N THR A 360 -17.65 16.47 -7.95
CA THR A 360 -17.65 15.15 -7.33
C THR A 360 -18.29 15.19 -5.95
N ILE A 361 -19.38 14.42 -5.75
CA ILE A 361 -20.15 14.37 -4.51
C ILE A 361 -19.38 13.54 -3.49
N THR A 362 -19.17 14.12 -2.31
CA THR A 362 -18.46 13.50 -1.18
C THR A 362 -19.41 13.15 -0.04
N ARG A 363 -20.56 13.85 0.06
CA ARG A 363 -21.67 13.48 0.96
C ARG A 363 -22.98 14.05 0.42
N ILE A 364 -24.07 13.33 0.66
CA ILE A 364 -25.43 13.77 0.35
C ILE A 364 -26.38 13.54 1.54
N ALA A 365 -27.37 14.41 1.67
CA ALA A 365 -28.59 14.17 2.42
C ALA A 365 -29.80 14.62 1.61
N VAL A 366 -30.97 14.05 1.91
CA VAL A 366 -32.26 14.51 1.41
C VAL A 366 -33.09 15.05 2.58
N TYR A 367 -33.85 16.11 2.34
CA TYR A 367 -34.81 16.68 3.30
C TYR A 367 -35.96 17.39 2.57
N LYS A 368 -37.19 16.88 2.69
CA LYS A 368 -38.40 17.44 2.06
C LYS A 368 -38.16 17.75 0.58
N SER A 369 -37.66 16.76 -0.16
CA SER A 369 -37.30 16.86 -1.59
C SER A 369 -36.11 17.77 -1.94
N ASN A 370 -35.43 18.37 -0.97
CA ASN A 370 -34.18 19.11 -1.20
C ASN A 370 -32.99 18.16 -1.06
N LEU A 371 -32.01 18.26 -1.97
CA LEU A 371 -30.74 17.56 -1.83
C LEU A 371 -29.69 18.50 -1.25
N ILE A 372 -29.05 18.07 -0.17
CA ILE A 372 -27.98 18.78 0.51
C ILE A 372 -26.70 18.04 0.18
N ILE A 373 -25.80 18.70 -0.55
CA ILE A 373 -24.64 18.08 -1.19
C ILE A 373 -23.37 18.76 -0.70
N ALA A 374 -22.42 17.96 -0.23
CA ALA A 374 -21.03 18.37 -0.11
C ALA A 374 -20.22 17.78 -1.27
N ASN A 375 -19.22 18.52 -1.74
CA ASN A 375 -18.39 18.10 -2.87
C ASN A 375 -16.89 18.30 -2.63
N LYS A 376 -16.09 17.75 -3.55
CA LYS A 376 -14.63 17.91 -3.59
C LYS A 376 -14.15 19.36 -3.77
N ARG A 377 -15.02 20.28 -4.21
CA ARG A 377 -14.70 21.72 -4.37
C ARG A 377 -14.79 22.50 -3.07
N GLY A 378 -15.06 21.82 -1.95
CA GLY A 378 -15.26 22.47 -0.66
C GLY A 378 -16.56 23.27 -0.60
N GLU A 379 -17.59 22.90 -1.35
CA GLU A 379 -18.89 23.59 -1.37
C GLU A 379 -19.92 22.78 -0.59
N LEU A 380 -20.80 23.47 0.15
CA LEU A 380 -22.06 22.93 0.68
C LEU A 380 -23.22 23.53 -0.13
N ILE A 381 -24.01 22.66 -0.76
CA ILE A 381 -24.98 23.01 -1.78
C ILE A 381 -26.36 22.51 -1.39
N VAL A 382 -27.39 23.30 -1.64
CA VAL A 382 -28.79 22.86 -1.67
C VAL A 382 -29.26 22.84 -3.12
N LEU A 383 -29.84 21.72 -3.54
CA LEU A 383 -30.50 21.57 -4.83
C LEU A 383 -32.01 21.39 -4.58
N SER A 384 -32.80 22.36 -5.04
CA SER A 384 -34.25 22.40 -4.86
C SER A 384 -34.92 22.53 -6.22
N SER A 385 -35.64 21.50 -6.67
CA SER A 385 -36.33 21.49 -7.98
C SER A 385 -35.41 21.91 -9.15
N GLY A 386 -34.17 21.41 -9.14
CA GLY A 386 -33.13 21.74 -10.13
C GLY A 386 -32.37 23.05 -9.88
N ASN A 387 -32.83 23.92 -8.98
CA ASN A 387 -32.13 25.16 -8.64
C ASN A 387 -31.02 24.90 -7.63
N LYS A 388 -29.78 25.19 -8.03
CA LYS A 388 -28.57 25.04 -7.22
C LYS A 388 -28.29 26.31 -6.41
N THR A 389 -28.15 26.17 -5.10
CA THR A 389 -27.72 27.24 -4.19
C THR A 389 -26.50 26.79 -3.39
N VAL A 390 -25.37 27.50 -3.51
CA VAL A 390 -24.20 27.26 -2.66
C VAL A 390 -24.41 28.00 -1.34
N LEU A 391 -24.58 27.26 -0.23
CA LEU A 391 -24.79 27.83 1.10
C LEU A 391 -23.49 28.35 1.71
N ASP A 392 -22.42 27.57 1.56
CA ASP A 392 -21.10 27.95 2.05
C ASP A 392 -19.98 27.25 1.27
N LYS A 393 -18.76 27.78 1.42
CA LYS A 393 -17.55 27.22 0.82
C LYS A 393 -16.38 27.29 1.80
N SER A 394 -15.51 26.29 1.74
CA SER A 394 -14.18 26.28 2.37
C SER A 394 -13.09 26.14 1.30
N ASP A 395 -12.02 26.91 1.46
CA ASP A 395 -10.80 26.78 0.66
C ASP A 395 -9.80 25.77 1.27
N TYR A 396 -10.10 25.24 2.46
CA TYR A 396 -9.22 24.34 3.22
C TYR A 396 -9.66 22.88 3.23
N GLY A 397 -10.86 22.56 2.74
CA GLY A 397 -11.32 21.18 2.66
C GLY A 397 -12.81 21.02 2.37
N GLU A 398 -13.24 19.76 2.32
CA GLU A 398 -14.62 19.37 2.05
C GLU A 398 -15.54 19.63 3.26
N LEU A 399 -16.81 19.98 3.00
CA LEU A 399 -17.84 20.16 4.03
C LEU A 399 -18.69 18.88 4.21
N SER A 400 -18.08 17.70 4.05
CA SER A 400 -18.77 16.40 4.05
C SER A 400 -19.33 15.98 5.41
N ASP A 401 -18.86 16.62 6.47
CA ASP A 401 -19.27 16.33 7.83
C ASP A 401 -20.39 17.27 8.26
N PHE A 402 -21.61 16.89 7.89
CA PHE A 402 -22.81 17.65 8.17
C PHE A 402 -23.97 16.78 8.64
N SER A 403 -24.94 17.40 9.31
CA SER A 403 -26.21 16.82 9.70
C SER A 403 -27.36 17.77 9.40
N VAL A 404 -28.53 17.20 9.11
CA VAL A 404 -29.78 17.94 8.90
C VAL A 404 -30.62 17.81 10.17
N GLY A 405 -30.98 18.94 10.74
CA GLY A 405 -31.78 19.06 11.95
C GLY A 405 -33.23 19.44 11.68
N PRO A 406 -33.96 19.84 12.73
CA PRO A 406 -35.34 20.32 12.63
C PRO A 406 -35.46 21.49 11.66
N ASP A 407 -36.62 21.59 10.99
CA ASP A 407 -36.96 22.65 10.03
C ASP A 407 -35.95 22.87 8.88
N GLY A 408 -35.07 21.90 8.61
CA GLY A 408 -34.10 21.96 7.52
C GLY A 408 -32.82 22.73 7.86
N TRP A 409 -32.55 23.01 9.14
CA TRP A 409 -31.26 23.55 9.56
C TRP A 409 -30.13 22.54 9.32
N ILE A 410 -29.04 22.98 8.74
CA ILE A 410 -27.88 22.16 8.40
C ILE A 410 -26.73 22.56 9.31
N ALA A 411 -26.26 21.66 10.17
CA ALA A 411 -25.03 21.85 10.94
C ALA A 411 -23.89 21.17 10.22
N TYR A 412 -22.75 21.84 10.07
CA TYR A 412 -21.60 21.34 9.33
C TYR A 412 -20.28 21.76 9.97
N SER A 413 -19.28 20.90 9.83
CA SER A 413 -17.89 21.26 10.09
C SER A 413 -17.32 21.99 8.87
N LYS A 414 -16.81 23.20 9.10
CA LYS A 414 -16.13 24.01 8.10
C LYS A 414 -14.63 24.05 8.41
N PRO A 415 -13.77 23.44 7.59
CA PRO A 415 -12.34 23.72 7.63
C PRO A 415 -12.09 25.21 7.36
N GLU A 416 -11.36 25.88 8.23
CA GLU A 416 -11.05 27.32 8.10
C GLU A 416 -9.55 27.61 8.15
N GLY A 417 -8.74 26.57 8.28
CA GLY A 417 -7.29 26.57 8.20
C GLY A 417 -6.79 25.15 8.01
N THR A 418 -5.48 24.98 7.84
CA THR A 418 -4.85 23.65 7.69
C THR A 418 -5.09 22.76 8.91
N GLU A 419 -5.14 23.35 10.11
CA GLU A 419 -5.27 22.64 11.38
C GLU A 419 -6.53 23.00 12.19
N THR A 420 -7.46 23.76 11.60
CA THR A 420 -8.63 24.29 12.32
C THR A 420 -9.92 24.11 11.54
N SER A 421 -10.97 23.70 12.23
CA SER A 421 -12.34 23.66 11.72
C SER A 421 -13.31 24.13 12.78
N SER A 422 -14.43 24.70 12.35
CA SER A 422 -15.50 25.15 13.25
C SER A 422 -16.86 24.58 12.82
N ILE A 423 -17.73 24.39 13.80
CA ILE A 423 -19.14 24.10 13.57
C ILE A 423 -19.88 25.37 13.17
N TRP A 424 -20.62 25.27 12.07
CA TRP A 424 -21.57 26.27 11.59
C TRP A 424 -22.96 25.65 11.48
N VAL A 425 -23.97 26.50 11.46
CA VAL A 425 -25.34 26.13 11.07
C VAL A 425 -25.81 27.05 9.95
N SER A 426 -26.55 26.51 8.99
CA SER A 426 -27.20 27.26 7.92
C SER A 426 -28.64 26.80 7.74
N SER A 427 -29.55 27.72 7.45
CA SER A 427 -30.86 27.40 6.88
C SER A 427 -30.74 27.11 5.38
N LEU A 428 -31.81 26.55 4.80
CA LEU A 428 -31.89 26.24 3.37
C LEU A 428 -31.84 27.48 2.46
N ASP A 429 -32.22 28.65 2.97
CA ASP A 429 -32.19 29.94 2.27
C ASP A 429 -30.85 30.70 2.41
N GLY A 430 -29.86 30.11 3.11
CA GLY A 430 -28.49 30.63 3.20
C GLY A 430 -28.19 31.48 4.44
N LYS A 431 -29.11 31.63 5.40
CA LYS A 431 -28.81 32.29 6.67
C LYS A 431 -27.89 31.41 7.51
N LYS A 432 -26.67 31.90 7.80
CA LYS A 432 -25.64 31.11 8.49
C LYS A 432 -25.13 31.74 9.78
N TYR A 433 -24.80 30.88 10.74
CA TYR A 433 -24.29 31.25 12.06
C TYR A 433 -23.13 30.34 12.46
N ARG A 434 -22.11 30.95 13.06
CA ARG A 434 -20.97 30.24 13.63
C ARG A 434 -21.30 29.77 15.04
N ILE A 435 -21.03 28.50 15.34
CA ILE A 435 -21.27 27.90 16.66
C ILE A 435 -19.98 27.80 17.47
N THR A 436 -18.82 27.76 16.83
CA THR A 436 -17.51 27.61 17.49
C THR A 436 -16.44 28.48 16.84
N ASN A 437 -15.44 28.90 17.62
CA ASN A 437 -14.28 29.65 17.11
C ASN A 437 -13.30 28.69 16.43
N PRO A 438 -12.55 29.10 15.40
CA PRO A 438 -11.61 28.23 14.69
C PRO A 438 -10.26 28.11 15.44
N THR A 439 -10.30 27.70 16.70
CA THR A 439 -9.10 27.52 17.57
C THR A 439 -8.76 26.06 17.87
N GLY A 440 -9.32 25.12 17.10
CA GLY A 440 -9.17 23.67 17.22
C GLY A 440 -9.89 22.98 16.05
N LYS A 441 -10.03 21.65 16.10
CA LYS A 441 -10.76 20.88 15.08
C LYS A 441 -12.09 20.41 15.61
N ASP A 442 -13.18 21.05 15.17
CA ASP A 442 -14.55 20.65 15.50
C ASP A 442 -15.19 19.86 14.37
N PHE A 443 -15.87 18.76 14.70
CA PHE A 443 -16.37 17.77 13.74
C PHE A 443 -17.55 16.95 14.32
N MET A 444 -18.20 16.14 13.49
CA MET A 444 -19.35 15.28 13.74
C MET A 444 -20.55 15.98 14.37
N PRO A 445 -21.07 17.09 13.78
CA PRO A 445 -22.26 17.75 14.31
C PRO A 445 -23.49 16.83 14.25
N SER A 446 -24.34 16.88 15.27
CA SER A 446 -25.59 16.14 15.36
C SER A 446 -26.62 16.90 16.20
N PHE A 447 -27.74 17.28 15.58
CA PHE A 447 -28.86 17.89 16.31
C PHE A 447 -29.60 16.89 17.19
N SER A 448 -30.18 17.38 18.28
CA SER A 448 -31.28 16.69 18.97
C SER A 448 -32.56 16.79 18.14
N LYS A 449 -33.42 15.75 18.21
CA LYS A 449 -34.68 15.70 17.44
C LYS A 449 -35.62 16.90 17.70
N ASP A 450 -35.56 17.47 18.90
CA ASP A 450 -36.35 18.63 19.33
C ASP A 450 -35.68 19.99 19.04
N GLY A 451 -34.48 19.98 18.47
CA GLY A 451 -33.70 21.18 18.13
C GLY A 451 -33.18 21.97 19.33
N ARG A 452 -33.26 21.43 20.55
CA ARG A 452 -32.71 22.10 21.75
C ARG A 452 -31.19 22.13 21.76
N TYR A 453 -30.56 21.10 21.24
CA TYR A 453 -29.12 20.88 21.37
C TYR A 453 -28.49 20.56 20.03
N LEU A 454 -27.25 21.00 19.85
CA LEU A 454 -26.36 20.56 18.78
C LEU A 454 -25.11 19.95 19.42
N PHE A 455 -24.95 18.65 19.25
CA PHE A 455 -23.78 17.91 19.72
C PHE A 455 -22.68 17.91 18.67
N PHE A 456 -21.42 17.89 19.08
CA PHE A 456 -20.27 17.76 18.20
C PHE A 456 -19.06 17.24 18.97
N LEU A 457 -18.00 16.87 18.27
CA LEU A 457 -16.71 16.51 18.83
C LEU A 457 -15.70 17.62 18.57
N SER A 458 -14.73 17.75 19.46
CA SER A 458 -13.70 18.78 19.33
C SER A 458 -12.34 18.31 19.82
N ILE A 459 -11.30 18.55 19.01
CA ILE A 459 -9.88 18.43 19.39
C ILE A 459 -9.43 19.76 19.99
N ARG A 460 -9.73 19.95 21.28
CA ARG A 460 -9.42 21.17 22.05
C ARG A 460 -9.06 20.89 23.51
N HIS A 461 -8.89 19.62 23.86
CA HIS A 461 -8.38 19.26 25.18
C HIS A 461 -6.85 19.16 25.12
N PHE A 462 -6.18 20.14 25.74
CA PHE A 462 -4.73 20.23 25.77
C PHE A 462 -4.21 19.70 27.10
N ASP A 463 -4.06 18.37 27.18
CA ASP A 463 -3.44 17.68 28.30
C ASP A 463 -2.34 16.75 27.74
N PRO A 464 -1.05 17.18 27.78
CA PRO A 464 0.03 16.46 27.15
C PRO A 464 0.47 15.24 28.00
N VAL A 465 0.85 14.17 27.31
CA VAL A 465 1.44 12.95 27.89
C VAL A 465 2.90 12.87 27.48
N LEU A 466 3.79 12.56 28.43
CA LEU A 466 5.21 12.37 28.15
C LEU A 466 5.41 11.05 27.38
N ASP A 467 6.16 11.09 26.28
CA ASP A 467 6.58 9.89 25.55
C ASP A 467 7.66 9.13 26.36
N GLU A 468 7.52 7.80 26.44
CA GLU A 468 8.38 6.94 27.26
C GLU A 468 9.72 6.57 26.58
N ILE A 469 9.86 6.83 25.28
CA ILE A 469 11.04 6.48 24.48
C ILE A 469 11.88 7.72 24.19
N VAL A 470 11.24 8.82 23.80
CA VAL A 470 11.90 10.09 23.45
C VAL A 470 11.41 11.22 24.34
N PHE A 471 12.26 12.21 24.60
CA PHE A 471 11.84 13.42 25.32
C PHE A 471 10.94 14.27 24.43
N ASN A 472 9.65 13.97 24.47
CA ASN A 472 8.59 14.63 23.75
C ASN A 472 7.30 14.59 24.57
N TYR A 473 6.44 15.58 24.36
CA TYR A 473 5.07 15.57 24.88
C TYR A 473 4.10 15.44 23.71
N ASP A 474 3.14 14.53 23.83
CA ASP A 474 2.14 14.23 22.80
C ASP A 474 0.71 14.37 23.35
N PHE A 475 -0.27 14.43 22.46
CA PHE A 475 -1.70 14.55 22.81
C PHE A 475 -2.52 13.33 22.36
N PRO A 476 -2.29 12.14 22.92
CA PRO A 476 -2.94 10.91 22.46
C PRO A 476 -4.46 10.86 22.75
N ALA A 477 -4.95 11.70 23.67
CA ALA A 477 -6.35 11.78 24.09
C ALA A 477 -6.85 13.25 24.10
N SER A 478 -6.97 13.85 22.91
CA SER A 478 -7.27 15.28 22.76
C SER A 478 -8.74 15.63 22.47
N THR A 479 -9.60 14.63 22.27
CA THR A 479 -11.00 14.85 21.87
C THR A 479 -11.95 14.79 23.06
N LYS A 480 -12.91 15.72 23.11
CA LYS A 480 -14.12 15.61 23.95
C LYS A 480 -15.39 15.85 23.13
N PRO A 481 -16.54 15.30 23.54
CA PRO A 481 -17.84 15.74 23.05
C PRO A 481 -18.25 17.08 23.68
N PHE A 482 -18.98 17.87 22.92
CA PHE A 482 -19.51 19.18 23.29
C PHE A 482 -20.98 19.29 22.89
N VAL A 483 -21.67 20.23 23.52
CA VAL A 483 -23.05 20.60 23.21
C VAL A 483 -23.19 22.10 23.10
N ALA A 484 -23.88 22.57 22.06
CA ALA A 484 -24.38 23.94 21.96
C ALA A 484 -25.88 23.96 22.25
N VAL A 485 -26.32 24.84 23.16
CA VAL A 485 -27.75 25.06 23.41
C VAL A 485 -28.32 25.99 22.33
N MET A 486 -29.15 25.40 21.47
CA MET A 486 -29.70 26.04 20.27
C MET A 486 -31.00 26.80 20.51
N LYS A 487 -31.69 26.54 21.65
CA LYS A 487 -32.90 27.27 22.05
C LYS A 487 -32.63 28.22 23.21
N LYS A 488 -32.94 29.51 23.05
CA LYS A 488 -32.77 30.51 24.11
C LYS A 488 -33.74 30.21 25.27
N GLY A 489 -33.23 30.19 26.50
CA GLY A 489 -34.01 29.89 27.71
C GLY A 489 -34.01 28.41 28.12
N VAL A 490 -33.45 27.52 27.30
CA VAL A 490 -33.21 26.12 27.68
C VAL A 490 -31.90 26.04 28.49
N PRO A 491 -31.88 25.35 29.65
CA PRO A 491 -30.67 25.19 30.45
C PRO A 491 -29.67 24.21 29.80
N SER A 492 -28.48 24.11 30.39
CA SER A 492 -27.52 23.05 30.06
C SER A 492 -28.16 21.67 30.23
N PRO A 493 -27.95 20.71 29.29
CA PRO A 493 -28.51 19.36 29.41
C PRO A 493 -27.92 18.57 30.58
N PHE A 494 -26.77 19.00 31.14
CA PHE A 494 -26.16 18.41 32.33
C PHE A 494 -26.83 18.87 33.63
N LEU A 495 -27.67 19.90 33.56
CA LEU A 495 -28.50 20.35 34.68
C LEU A 495 -29.95 19.90 34.51
N SER A 496 -30.52 20.10 33.32
CA SER A 496 -31.87 19.65 33.01
C SER A 496 -32.04 19.44 31.51
N THR A 497 -32.63 18.30 31.14
CA THR A 497 -33.05 18.02 29.77
C THR A 497 -34.46 18.54 29.46
N LYS A 498 -35.08 19.28 30.40
CA LYS A 498 -36.41 19.90 30.25
C LYS A 498 -36.28 21.40 29.99
N GLY A 499 -37.28 21.96 29.34
CA GLY A 499 -37.33 23.39 29.00
C GLY A 499 -37.87 23.60 27.61
N ASP A 500 -38.61 24.70 27.44
CA ASP A 500 -39.11 25.18 26.16
C ASP A 500 -38.53 26.57 25.88
N GLY A 501 -38.32 26.88 24.61
CA GLY A 501 -37.62 28.09 24.20
C GLY A 501 -37.63 28.25 22.69
N GLU A 502 -37.20 29.42 22.23
CA GLU A 502 -37.16 29.75 20.81
C GLU A 502 -35.83 29.31 20.19
N PHE A 503 -35.88 28.65 19.04
CA PHE A 503 -34.69 28.27 18.28
C PHE A 503 -33.95 29.54 17.85
N ASN A 504 -32.75 29.72 18.40
CA ASN A 504 -31.94 30.88 18.16
C ASN A 504 -30.48 30.46 17.97
N PRO A 505 -30.03 30.21 16.72
CA PRO A 505 -28.63 29.94 16.43
C PRO A 505 -27.77 31.20 16.58
N ASP A 506 -28.38 32.39 16.61
CA ASP A 506 -27.68 33.64 16.88
C ASP A 506 -27.12 33.62 18.32
N ASP A 507 -25.85 33.99 18.44
CA ASP A 507 -25.08 33.95 19.68
C ASP A 507 -24.97 32.57 20.38
N ALA A 508 -25.29 31.46 19.69
CA ALA A 508 -25.19 30.11 20.25
C ALA A 508 -23.75 29.72 20.65
N ILE A 509 -22.76 30.39 20.07
CA ILE A 509 -21.35 30.29 20.46
C ILE A 509 -21.09 30.56 21.96
N ARG A 510 -21.93 31.36 22.62
CA ARG A 510 -21.82 31.63 24.07
C ARG A 510 -22.47 30.56 24.94
N ARG A 511 -23.14 29.58 24.33
CA ARG A 511 -23.90 28.51 24.99
C ARG A 511 -23.33 27.12 24.68
N VAL A 512 -22.02 27.06 24.46
CA VAL A 512 -21.27 25.84 24.18
C VAL A 512 -20.64 25.33 25.47
N GLU A 513 -20.86 24.06 25.79
CA GLU A 513 -20.33 23.39 26.97
C GLU A 513 -19.69 22.03 26.59
N ALA A 514 -18.60 21.68 27.27
CA ALA A 514 -17.97 20.37 27.14
C ALA A 514 -18.75 19.33 27.96
N PHE A 515 -18.78 18.08 27.49
CA PHE A 515 -19.30 16.98 28.30
C PHE A 515 -18.40 16.78 29.53
N PRO A 516 -18.97 16.52 30.72
CA PRO A 516 -18.20 16.26 31.94
C PRO A 516 -17.67 14.81 31.96
N ILE A 517 -16.94 14.42 30.92
CA ILE A 517 -16.28 13.13 30.76
C ILE A 517 -14.80 13.31 30.42
N ASP A 518 -14.01 12.25 30.60
CA ASP A 518 -12.60 12.25 30.23
C ASP A 518 -12.39 12.41 28.73
N ALA A 519 -11.26 13.01 28.36
CA ALA A 519 -10.88 13.08 26.96
C ALA A 519 -10.45 11.71 26.43
N GLY A 520 -10.47 11.56 25.12
CA GLY A 520 -10.10 10.32 24.45
C GLY A 520 -10.03 10.50 22.94
N ILE A 521 -10.14 9.40 22.21
CA ILE A 521 -10.24 9.41 20.75
C ILE A 521 -11.69 9.13 20.34
N TYR A 522 -12.56 10.10 20.57
CA TYR A 522 -13.94 10.05 20.09
C TYR A 522 -13.98 10.30 18.57
N ARG A 523 -14.74 9.47 17.84
CA ARG A 523 -14.83 9.50 16.37
C ARG A 523 -16.20 9.90 15.84
N LYS A 524 -17.27 9.70 16.61
CA LYS A 524 -18.64 10.02 16.21
C LYS A 524 -19.50 10.30 17.44
N VAL A 525 -20.45 11.23 17.29
CA VAL A 525 -21.48 11.55 18.27
C VAL A 525 -22.84 11.65 17.58
N ARG A 526 -23.88 11.07 18.18
CA ARG A 526 -25.27 11.22 17.75
C ARG A 526 -26.20 11.32 18.96
N HIS A 527 -27.21 12.18 18.85
CA HIS A 527 -28.34 12.17 19.79
C HIS A 527 -29.14 10.88 19.62
N VAL A 528 -29.50 10.21 20.73
CA VAL A 528 -30.32 9.01 20.69
C VAL A 528 -31.78 9.33 20.92
N LYS A 529 -32.09 9.80 22.12
CA LYS A 529 -33.40 10.31 22.53
C LYS A 529 -33.27 10.96 23.90
N GLU A 530 -34.16 11.89 24.22
CA GLU A 530 -34.19 12.54 25.54
C GLU A 530 -32.78 13.01 25.97
N GLY A 531 -32.31 12.60 27.15
CA GLY A 531 -30.97 12.90 27.67
C GLY A 531 -29.85 11.97 27.22
N LYS A 532 -30.10 11.01 26.32
CA LYS A 532 -29.12 9.98 25.92
C LYS A 532 -28.39 10.33 24.62
N VAL A 533 -27.07 10.17 24.61
CA VAL A 533 -26.17 10.43 23.48
C VAL A 533 -25.30 9.20 23.24
N ALA A 534 -25.11 8.81 21.99
CA ALA A 534 -24.21 7.73 21.59
C ALA A 534 -22.86 8.30 21.15
N LEU A 535 -21.79 7.67 21.60
CA LEU A 535 -20.40 8.04 21.34
C LEU A 535 -19.63 6.83 20.82
N LEU A 536 -18.78 7.02 19.81
CA LEU A 536 -17.82 6.01 19.38
C LEU A 536 -16.42 6.41 19.84
N LYS A 537 -15.83 5.64 20.76
CA LYS A 537 -14.50 5.90 21.33
C LYS A 537 -13.52 4.82 20.87
N SER A 538 -12.41 5.21 20.23
CA SER A 538 -11.33 4.27 19.90
C SER A 538 -10.26 4.23 20.99
N PRO A 539 -9.58 3.08 21.16
CA PRO A 539 -8.43 2.98 22.04
C PRO A 539 -7.22 3.75 21.48
N ILE A 540 -6.29 4.08 22.37
CA ILE A 540 -4.92 4.48 22.00
C ILE A 540 -4.18 3.19 21.62
N GLU A 541 -3.66 3.12 20.39
CA GLU A 541 -3.04 1.92 19.85
C GLU A 541 -2.00 2.24 18.76
N GLY A 542 -1.06 1.32 18.54
CA GLY A 542 -0.03 1.45 17.51
C GLY A 542 -0.60 1.50 16.10
N ARG A 543 -0.02 2.36 15.24
CA ARG A 543 -0.50 2.62 13.88
C ARG A 543 0.04 1.67 12.80
N ALA A 544 1.09 0.89 13.09
CA ALA A 544 1.73 0.00 12.11
C ALA A 544 0.77 -1.01 11.45
N LYS A 545 -0.20 -1.55 12.20
CA LYS A 545 -1.20 -2.50 11.66
C LYS A 545 -2.20 -1.89 10.67
N TYR A 546 -2.30 -0.57 10.63
CA TYR A 546 -3.14 0.19 9.70
C TYR A 546 -2.34 0.80 8.55
N TRP A 547 -1.07 0.41 8.39
CA TRP A 547 -0.22 0.93 7.34
C TRP A 547 -0.76 0.58 5.95
N LEU A 548 -0.32 1.35 4.96
CA LEU A 548 -0.80 1.42 3.58
C LEU A 548 -1.34 0.08 3.04
N TYR A 549 -2.56 0.12 2.50
CA TYR A 549 -3.30 -1.04 1.94
C TYR A 549 -3.70 -2.13 2.93
N SER A 550 -3.50 -1.94 4.24
CA SER A 550 -4.05 -2.86 5.24
C SER A 550 -5.57 -2.94 5.17
N SER A 551 -6.10 -4.16 5.29
CA SER A 551 -7.53 -4.43 5.44
C SER A 551 -7.98 -4.37 6.91
N ALA A 552 -7.08 -4.07 7.85
CA ALA A 552 -7.39 -3.99 9.26
C ALA A 552 -8.37 -2.84 9.55
N GLU A 553 -9.47 -3.16 10.22
CA GLU A 553 -10.49 -2.19 10.61
C GLU A 553 -10.15 -1.59 11.98
N ARG A 554 -10.35 -0.27 12.12
CA ARG A 554 -10.22 0.41 13.40
C ARG A 554 -11.51 0.24 14.19
N VAL A 555 -11.43 -0.56 15.25
CA VAL A 555 -12.57 -0.81 16.15
C VAL A 555 -12.57 0.19 17.31
N GLY A 556 -13.72 0.31 17.97
CA GLY A 556 -13.88 1.11 19.18
C GLY A 556 -15.11 0.67 19.97
N SER A 557 -15.32 1.36 21.08
CA SER A 557 -16.46 1.15 21.96
C SER A 557 -17.60 2.09 21.59
N LEU A 558 -18.80 1.52 21.41
CA LEU A 558 -20.06 2.27 21.40
C LEU A 558 -20.48 2.51 22.84
N ILE A 559 -20.50 3.77 23.24
CA ILE A 559 -20.85 4.23 24.59
C ILE A 559 -22.17 4.99 24.53
N ILE A 560 -23.11 4.66 25.41
CA ILE A 560 -24.31 5.47 25.66
C ILE A 560 -24.05 6.31 26.90
N TYR A 561 -24.14 7.61 26.74
CA TYR A 561 -24.01 8.60 27.81
C TYR A 561 -25.37 9.19 28.15
N ASP A 562 -25.74 9.13 29.43
CA ASP A 562 -26.92 9.82 29.95
C ASP A 562 -26.52 11.18 30.54
N MET A 563 -26.91 12.27 29.88
CA MET A 563 -26.57 13.63 30.29
C MET A 563 -27.22 14.05 31.62
N THR A 564 -28.30 13.37 32.03
CA THR A 564 -29.02 13.69 33.27
C THR A 564 -28.34 13.07 34.48
N THR A 565 -27.82 11.84 34.35
CA THR A 565 -27.20 11.10 35.45
C THR A 565 -25.67 11.14 35.41
N GLY A 566 -25.07 11.50 34.27
CA GLY A 566 -23.63 11.41 34.02
C GLY A 566 -23.13 9.97 33.77
N GLN A 567 -24.03 8.98 33.70
CA GLN A 567 -23.65 7.58 33.54
C GLN A 567 -23.14 7.30 32.12
N GLN A 568 -22.00 6.58 32.03
CA GLN A 568 -21.45 6.04 30.80
C GLN A 568 -21.64 4.52 30.78
N GLU A 569 -22.21 4.01 29.70
CA GLU A 569 -22.39 2.56 29.51
C GLU A 569 -21.80 2.12 28.17
N GLU A 570 -20.79 1.25 28.22
CA GLU A 570 -20.27 0.59 27.03
C GLU A 570 -21.23 -0.52 26.60
N VAL A 571 -21.72 -0.44 25.36
CA VAL A 571 -22.73 -1.36 24.81
C VAL A 571 -22.11 -2.38 23.87
N VAL A 572 -21.14 -1.96 23.06
CA VAL A 572 -20.42 -2.80 22.09
C VAL A 572 -18.95 -2.37 22.10
N ASN A 573 -18.00 -3.31 22.09
CA ASN A 573 -16.57 -3.02 22.20
C ASN A 573 -15.76 -3.26 20.91
N ASP A 574 -16.42 -3.74 19.84
CA ASP A 574 -15.86 -3.97 18.51
C ASP A 574 -16.62 -3.19 17.41
N ALA A 575 -17.16 -2.02 17.76
CA ALA A 575 -17.89 -1.14 16.85
C ALA A 575 -16.97 -0.43 15.86
N ILE A 576 -17.35 -0.42 14.59
CA ILE A 576 -16.65 0.27 13.49
C ILE A 576 -17.26 1.65 13.24
N ASP A 577 -18.59 1.68 13.12
CA ASP A 577 -19.41 2.86 12.87
C ASP A 577 -20.84 2.62 13.39
N PHE A 578 -21.63 3.68 13.54
CA PHE A 578 -23.04 3.59 13.91
C PHE A 578 -23.87 4.75 13.36
N GLU A 579 -25.15 4.54 13.10
CA GLU A 579 -26.13 5.61 12.88
C GLU A 579 -27.30 5.46 13.85
N VAL A 580 -28.12 6.51 13.97
CA VAL A 580 -29.21 6.56 14.94
C VAL A 580 -30.49 7.05 14.30
N LEU A 581 -31.59 6.33 14.56
CA LEU A 581 -32.93 6.77 14.18
C LEU A 581 -33.94 6.34 15.26
N GLU A 582 -34.76 7.30 15.71
CA GLU A 582 -35.88 7.05 16.63
C GLU A 582 -35.51 6.26 17.91
N GLY A 583 -34.36 6.58 18.51
CA GLY A 583 -33.87 5.91 19.72
C GLY A 583 -33.24 4.53 19.50
N ASN A 584 -33.17 4.07 18.26
CA ASN A 584 -32.44 2.86 17.88
C ASN A 584 -31.05 3.22 17.36
N VAL A 585 -30.04 2.51 17.84
CA VAL A 585 -28.65 2.62 17.37
C VAL A 585 -28.37 1.47 16.41
N ILE A 586 -28.03 1.78 15.17
CA ILE A 586 -27.65 0.80 14.16
C ILE A 586 -26.14 0.78 14.09
N VAL A 587 -25.54 -0.27 14.59
CA VAL A 587 -24.09 -0.42 14.72
C VAL A 587 -23.57 -1.42 13.70
N ARG A 588 -22.45 -1.07 13.06
CA ARG A 588 -21.62 -2.01 12.30
C ARG A 588 -20.45 -2.44 13.18
N GLU A 589 -20.36 -3.74 13.42
CA GLU A 589 -19.33 -4.41 14.21
C GLU A 589 -18.26 -5.03 13.30
N LYS A 590 -17.13 -5.40 13.90
CA LYS A 590 -16.04 -6.11 13.24
C LYS A 590 -16.54 -7.34 12.48
N GLY A 591 -16.07 -7.52 11.24
CA GLY A 591 -16.46 -8.66 10.41
C GLY A 591 -17.81 -8.50 9.70
N ASN A 592 -18.23 -7.24 9.46
CA ASN A 592 -19.47 -6.88 8.74
C ASN A 592 -20.78 -7.32 9.41
N LEU A 593 -20.76 -7.59 10.71
CA LEU A 593 -21.99 -7.82 11.46
C LEU A 593 -22.68 -6.47 11.68
N MET A 594 -23.99 -6.40 11.45
CA MET A 594 -24.78 -5.19 11.70
C MET A 594 -25.91 -5.50 12.67
N ARG A 595 -26.18 -4.57 13.60
CA ARG A 595 -27.24 -4.74 14.59
C ARG A 595 -28.02 -3.47 14.85
N ILE A 596 -29.28 -3.64 15.27
CA ILE A 596 -30.14 -2.59 15.80
C ILE A 596 -30.26 -2.77 17.31
N ILE A 597 -29.88 -1.74 18.06
CA ILE A 597 -29.92 -1.71 19.52
C ILE A 597 -30.90 -0.64 19.97
N ASN A 598 -32.02 -1.06 20.55
CA ASN A 598 -32.91 -0.14 21.26
C ASN A 598 -32.36 0.10 22.67
N VAL A 599 -32.12 1.36 23.02
CA VAL A 599 -31.45 1.71 24.29
C VAL A 599 -32.30 1.49 25.54
N ASP A 600 -33.62 1.31 25.41
CA ASP A 600 -34.49 1.00 26.56
C ASP A 600 -34.81 -0.49 26.66
N LYS A 601 -34.89 -1.18 25.51
CA LYS A 601 -35.14 -2.62 25.44
C LYS A 601 -34.05 -3.30 24.61
N ARG A 602 -32.92 -3.54 25.25
CA ARG A 602 -31.74 -4.09 24.58
C ARG A 602 -31.95 -5.52 24.10
N PRO A 603 -31.40 -5.86 22.93
CA PRO A 603 -31.33 -7.25 22.49
C PRO A 603 -30.25 -8.04 23.27
N ASP A 604 -30.22 -9.34 23.07
CA ASP A 604 -29.16 -10.26 23.50
C ASP A 604 -27.88 -10.01 22.67
N LEU A 605 -27.00 -9.16 23.19
CA LEU A 605 -25.75 -8.76 22.53
C LEU A 605 -24.73 -9.91 22.40
N THR A 606 -24.95 -11.04 23.08
CA THR A 606 -24.05 -12.21 23.04
C THR A 606 -24.35 -13.13 21.85
N SER A 607 -25.61 -13.21 21.41
CA SER A 607 -26.00 -13.99 20.24
C SER A 607 -25.57 -13.28 18.95
N ARG A 608 -25.05 -14.01 17.96
CA ARG A 608 -24.73 -13.48 16.61
C ARG A 608 -25.72 -13.90 15.53
N ASP A 609 -26.76 -14.63 15.92
CA ASP A 609 -27.78 -15.14 14.99
C ASP A 609 -28.68 -14.00 14.52
N PRO A 610 -29.05 -13.90 13.24
CA PRO A 610 -29.97 -12.87 12.78
C PRO A 610 -31.34 -12.90 13.48
N GLY A 611 -31.89 -11.74 13.80
CA GLY A 611 -33.26 -11.59 14.31
C GLY A 611 -33.44 -10.60 15.46
N ARG A 612 -34.71 -10.33 15.80
CA ARG A 612 -35.09 -9.36 16.83
C ARG A 612 -34.51 -9.63 18.22
N ARG A 613 -34.25 -10.91 18.56
CA ARG A 613 -33.67 -11.29 19.86
C ARG A 613 -32.26 -10.75 20.02
N SER A 614 -31.40 -10.90 19.01
CA SER A 614 -29.99 -10.49 19.03
C SER A 614 -29.79 -9.06 18.48
N GLY A 615 -30.81 -8.52 17.81
CA GLY A 615 -30.72 -7.27 17.07
C GLY A 615 -29.95 -7.39 15.76
N VAL A 616 -29.41 -8.56 15.40
CA VAL A 616 -28.60 -8.76 14.19
C VAL A 616 -29.46 -8.72 12.93
N ILE A 617 -29.06 -7.87 11.98
CA ILE A 617 -29.72 -7.71 10.69
C ILE A 617 -29.44 -8.94 9.80
N ASP A 618 -30.48 -9.54 9.23
CA ASP A 618 -30.32 -10.68 8.33
C ASP A 618 -29.95 -10.24 6.90
N LEU A 619 -28.65 -10.04 6.68
CA LEU A 619 -28.09 -9.74 5.36
C LEU A 619 -28.00 -10.98 4.44
N SER A 620 -28.27 -12.19 4.93
CA SER A 620 -28.15 -13.42 4.12
C SER A 620 -29.19 -13.51 2.99
N ARG A 621 -30.28 -12.74 3.13
CA ARG A 621 -31.36 -12.59 2.15
C ARG A 621 -30.95 -11.78 0.92
N ILE A 622 -29.89 -10.97 1.01
CA ILE A 622 -29.36 -10.25 -0.14
C ILE A 622 -28.53 -11.24 -0.97
N LYS A 623 -29.07 -11.64 -2.13
CA LYS A 623 -28.39 -12.52 -3.09
C LYS A 623 -27.99 -11.73 -4.33
N ILE A 624 -26.71 -11.38 -4.41
CA ILE A 624 -26.18 -10.56 -5.50
C ILE A 624 -25.73 -11.46 -6.64
N ARG A 625 -26.51 -11.49 -7.73
CA ARG A 625 -26.13 -12.16 -8.97
C ARG A 625 -25.07 -11.33 -9.70
N VAL A 626 -23.83 -11.79 -9.72
CA VAL A 626 -22.70 -11.11 -10.35
C VAL A 626 -22.53 -11.54 -11.79
N GLU A 627 -22.40 -10.57 -12.69
CA GLU A 627 -22.01 -10.74 -14.09
C GLU A 627 -20.62 -10.12 -14.29
N PRO A 628 -19.53 -10.91 -14.21
CA PRO A 628 -18.16 -10.38 -14.22
C PRO A 628 -17.87 -9.44 -15.39
N ALA A 629 -18.31 -9.75 -16.61
CA ALA A 629 -18.07 -8.90 -17.77
C ALA A 629 -18.70 -7.49 -17.65
N LYS A 630 -19.85 -7.37 -16.98
CA LYS A 630 -20.50 -6.07 -16.71
C LYS A 630 -19.74 -5.31 -15.63
N GLU A 631 -19.41 -6.00 -14.54
CA GLU A 631 -18.62 -5.47 -13.44
C GLU A 631 -17.25 -4.97 -13.91
N TRP A 632 -16.54 -5.73 -14.75
CA TRP A 632 -15.24 -5.33 -15.28
C TRP A 632 -15.31 -4.08 -16.16
N ARG A 633 -16.37 -3.93 -16.96
CA ARG A 633 -16.61 -2.70 -17.72
C ARG A 633 -16.88 -1.52 -16.80
N GLN A 634 -17.69 -1.71 -15.76
CA GLN A 634 -17.94 -0.69 -14.74
C GLN A 634 -16.63 -0.28 -14.04
N MET A 635 -15.77 -1.24 -13.68
CA MET A 635 -14.48 -0.99 -13.02
C MET A 635 -13.50 -0.18 -13.87
N VAL A 636 -13.42 -0.44 -15.18
CA VAL A 636 -12.60 0.36 -16.11
C VAL A 636 -13.12 1.79 -16.18
N LYS A 637 -14.45 1.96 -16.31
CA LYS A 637 -15.08 3.30 -16.34
C LYS A 637 -14.92 4.06 -15.04
N GLU A 638 -15.07 3.40 -13.90
CA GLU A 638 -14.85 4.04 -12.61
C GLU A 638 -13.38 4.40 -12.41
N THR A 639 -12.44 3.54 -12.79
CA THR A 639 -11.01 3.90 -12.71
C THR A 639 -10.68 5.12 -13.56
N TRP A 640 -11.19 5.15 -14.80
CA TRP A 640 -11.09 6.29 -15.69
C TRP A 640 -11.69 7.57 -15.07
N TYR A 641 -12.89 7.45 -14.50
CA TYR A 641 -13.62 8.56 -13.86
C TYR A 641 -12.82 9.11 -12.67
N LEU A 642 -12.36 8.22 -11.79
CA LEU A 642 -11.57 8.59 -10.63
C LEU A 642 -10.29 9.31 -11.04
N MET A 643 -9.58 8.80 -12.05
CA MET A 643 -8.39 9.47 -12.56
C MET A 643 -8.71 10.87 -13.11
N LYS A 644 -9.79 11.03 -13.88
CA LYS A 644 -10.22 12.34 -14.42
C LYS A 644 -10.51 13.37 -13.34
N HIS A 645 -11.08 12.94 -12.21
CA HIS A 645 -11.63 13.83 -11.18
C HIS A 645 -10.74 14.00 -9.95
N ASN A 646 -9.73 13.15 -9.77
CA ASN A 646 -8.84 13.19 -8.60
C ASN A 646 -7.36 13.45 -8.97
N TYR A 647 -7.03 13.53 -10.26
CA TYR A 647 -5.66 13.83 -10.67
C TYR A 647 -5.28 15.28 -10.32
N TRP A 648 -4.04 15.50 -9.89
CA TRP A 648 -3.57 16.76 -9.30
C TRP A 648 -3.65 17.98 -10.23
N LYS A 649 -3.69 17.75 -11.55
CA LYS A 649 -3.84 18.77 -12.60
C LYS A 649 -4.88 18.33 -13.64
N GLY A 650 -5.14 19.19 -14.63
CA GLY A 650 -5.86 18.75 -15.84
C GLY A 650 -5.08 17.65 -16.58
N LEU A 651 -5.81 16.67 -17.13
CA LEU A 651 -5.20 15.60 -17.94
C LEU A 651 -4.75 16.14 -19.30
N ASP A 652 -3.55 15.73 -19.73
CA ASP A 652 -2.92 16.25 -20.95
C ASP A 652 -3.52 15.64 -22.23
N GLU A 653 -4.07 14.41 -22.14
CA GLU A 653 -4.70 13.70 -23.26
C GLU A 653 -6.22 13.83 -23.25
N ASP A 654 -6.82 13.61 -24.42
CA ASP A 654 -8.26 13.40 -24.56
C ASP A 654 -8.66 12.10 -23.86
N TRP A 655 -8.98 12.23 -22.57
CA TRP A 655 -9.20 11.09 -21.69
C TRP A 655 -10.37 10.20 -22.14
N ASP A 656 -11.35 10.76 -22.86
CA ASP A 656 -12.44 9.98 -23.45
C ASP A 656 -11.94 9.06 -24.57
N LYS A 657 -10.93 9.47 -25.36
CA LYS A 657 -10.25 8.58 -26.32
C LYS A 657 -9.47 7.47 -25.63
N VAL A 658 -8.81 7.77 -24.50
CA VAL A 658 -8.10 6.76 -23.69
C VAL A 658 -9.09 5.69 -23.20
N LEU A 659 -10.25 6.08 -22.66
CA LEU A 659 -11.30 5.13 -22.28
C LEU A 659 -11.72 4.25 -23.46
N ASN A 660 -12.05 4.86 -24.59
CA ASN A 660 -12.51 4.14 -25.79
C ASN A 660 -11.48 3.15 -26.32
N LYS A 661 -10.18 3.46 -26.20
CA LYS A 661 -9.07 2.57 -26.58
C LYS A 661 -9.05 1.31 -25.70
N TYR A 662 -9.13 1.47 -24.39
CA TYR A 662 -9.02 0.37 -23.43
C TYR A 662 -10.33 -0.42 -23.23
N GLU A 663 -11.50 0.22 -23.35
CA GLU A 663 -12.80 -0.46 -23.24
C GLU A 663 -12.99 -1.53 -24.33
N LYS A 664 -12.45 -1.31 -25.54
CA LYS A 664 -12.45 -2.29 -26.64
C LYS A 664 -11.73 -3.59 -26.30
N LEU A 665 -10.74 -3.55 -25.40
CA LEU A 665 -9.99 -4.74 -25.00
C LEU A 665 -10.82 -5.68 -24.11
N LEU A 666 -11.88 -5.18 -23.46
CA LEU A 666 -12.72 -5.96 -22.55
C LEU A 666 -13.46 -7.11 -23.24
N GLU A 667 -13.66 -7.05 -24.56
CA GLU A 667 -14.23 -8.18 -25.31
C GLU A 667 -13.30 -9.41 -25.30
N LYS A 668 -12.00 -9.19 -25.14
CA LYS A 668 -10.96 -10.22 -25.09
C LYS A 668 -10.68 -10.72 -23.66
N VAL A 669 -10.88 -9.88 -22.64
CA VAL A 669 -10.60 -10.19 -21.23
C VAL A 669 -11.56 -11.26 -20.73
N ASN A 670 -11.07 -12.36 -20.17
CA ASN A 670 -11.79 -13.51 -19.61
C ASN A 670 -11.51 -13.74 -18.12
N THR A 671 -10.55 -13.05 -17.51
CA THR A 671 -10.21 -13.18 -16.08
C THR A 671 -9.98 -11.85 -15.38
N ARG A 672 -9.97 -11.87 -14.04
CA ARG A 672 -9.67 -10.68 -13.24
C ARG A 672 -8.21 -10.24 -13.39
N TYR A 673 -7.27 -11.15 -13.67
CA TYR A 673 -5.86 -10.81 -13.88
C TYR A 673 -5.63 -10.13 -15.24
N GLU A 674 -6.31 -10.58 -16.30
CA GLU A 674 -6.29 -9.88 -17.59
C GLU A 674 -6.90 -8.47 -17.49
N LEU A 675 -7.98 -8.29 -16.70
CA LEU A 675 -8.51 -6.97 -16.38
C LEU A 675 -7.50 -6.08 -15.65
N MET A 676 -6.66 -6.66 -14.79
CA MET A 676 -5.63 -5.93 -14.05
C MET A 676 -4.64 -5.27 -15.02
N ASP A 677 -4.23 -5.99 -16.06
CA ASP A 677 -3.34 -5.45 -17.10
C ASP A 677 -3.97 -4.28 -17.85
N VAL A 678 -5.25 -4.39 -18.24
CA VAL A 678 -6.01 -3.32 -18.90
C VAL A 678 -6.14 -2.07 -18.02
N ILE A 679 -6.45 -2.25 -16.73
CA ILE A 679 -6.57 -1.12 -15.78
C ILE A 679 -5.21 -0.44 -15.56
N ASN A 680 -4.13 -1.20 -15.39
CA ASN A 680 -2.81 -0.62 -15.22
C ASN A 680 -2.37 0.16 -16.48
N GLU A 681 -2.56 -0.38 -17.68
CA GLU A 681 -2.23 0.33 -18.92
C GLU A 681 -3.04 1.62 -19.12
N LEU A 682 -4.33 1.63 -18.75
CA LEU A 682 -5.17 2.83 -18.78
C LEU A 682 -4.63 3.90 -17.85
N GLN A 683 -4.34 3.54 -16.59
CA GLN A 683 -3.82 4.50 -15.61
C GLN A 683 -2.43 5.04 -16.00
N GLY A 684 -1.61 4.20 -16.62
CA GLY A 684 -0.26 4.56 -17.04
C GLY A 684 -0.18 5.60 -18.16
N GLU A 685 -1.26 5.87 -18.91
CA GLU A 685 -1.26 6.88 -19.97
C GLU A 685 -0.93 8.29 -19.47
N ASN A 686 -1.13 8.58 -18.19
CA ASN A 686 -0.75 9.88 -17.61
C ASN A 686 0.77 10.02 -17.36
N GLY A 687 1.53 8.93 -17.44
CA GLY A 687 2.99 8.95 -17.23
C GLY A 687 3.42 9.54 -15.88
N THR A 688 2.67 9.28 -14.81
CA THR A 688 2.88 9.84 -13.47
C THR A 688 2.99 8.76 -12.40
N SER A 689 3.84 9.00 -11.40
CA SER A 689 4.01 8.14 -10.22
C SER A 689 2.71 7.85 -9.50
N HIS A 690 2.67 6.80 -8.68
CA HIS A 690 1.55 6.46 -7.80
C HIS A 690 0.18 6.18 -8.46
N SER A 691 0.19 5.69 -9.69
CA SER A 691 -1.01 5.22 -10.40
C SER A 691 -1.22 3.72 -10.19
N TYR A 692 -1.51 3.29 -8.96
CA TYR A 692 -1.48 1.88 -8.55
C TYR A 692 -2.84 1.20 -8.66
N GLN A 693 -2.77 -0.13 -8.75
CA GLN A 693 -3.90 -1.02 -8.52
C GLN A 693 -3.51 -2.09 -7.50
N ILE A 694 -4.25 -2.15 -6.39
CA ILE A 694 -4.05 -3.14 -5.32
C ILE A 694 -5.25 -4.07 -5.29
N VAL A 695 -5.03 -5.30 -5.76
CA VAL A 695 -6.05 -6.35 -5.87
C VAL A 695 -5.98 -7.24 -4.64
N ASN A 696 -7.05 -7.26 -3.84
CA ASN A 696 -7.08 -8.03 -2.58
C ASN A 696 -7.28 -9.54 -2.82
N GLU A 697 -8.00 -9.90 -3.87
CA GLU A 697 -8.32 -11.28 -4.19
C GLU A 697 -8.40 -11.48 -5.71
N LEU A 698 -7.67 -12.48 -6.18
CA LEU A 698 -7.91 -13.08 -7.50
C LEU A 698 -8.80 -14.31 -7.26
N ARG A 699 -9.70 -14.62 -8.20
CA ARG A 699 -10.56 -15.83 -8.10
C ARG A 699 -9.79 -17.09 -8.48
N VAL A 700 -8.71 -17.33 -7.75
CA VAL A 700 -7.75 -18.42 -7.91
C VAL A 700 -7.64 -19.20 -6.61
N GLU A 701 -6.93 -20.32 -6.64
CA GLU A 701 -6.65 -21.11 -5.44
C GLU A 701 -5.87 -20.29 -4.40
N LYS A 702 -6.15 -20.50 -3.11
CA LYS A 702 -5.46 -19.82 -2.00
C LYS A 702 -3.94 -20.07 -2.03
N PRO A 703 -3.11 -19.06 -1.75
CA PRO A 703 -1.67 -19.20 -1.76
C PRO A 703 -1.19 -20.18 -0.67
N TYR A 704 -0.19 -20.99 -1.01
CA TYR A 704 0.50 -21.86 -0.06
C TYR A 704 1.68 -21.11 0.56
N THR A 705 1.55 -20.74 1.84
CA THR A 705 2.55 -19.94 2.52
C THR A 705 3.74 -20.79 2.98
N VAL A 706 4.90 -20.19 3.24
CA VAL A 706 6.10 -20.92 3.70
C VAL A 706 6.52 -20.36 5.06
N GLY A 707 6.68 -21.23 6.05
CA GLY A 707 7.20 -20.87 7.37
C GLY A 707 8.71 -20.70 7.37
N GLY A 708 9.23 -19.81 8.21
CA GLY A 708 10.66 -19.54 8.34
C GLY A 708 11.29 -20.11 9.61
N LEU A 709 12.56 -20.52 9.52
CA LEU A 709 13.42 -20.89 10.66
C LEU A 709 14.44 -19.80 11.03
N GLY A 710 14.45 -18.68 10.29
CA GLY A 710 15.39 -17.58 10.48
C GLY A 710 16.83 -17.96 10.15
N VAL A 711 17.05 -18.85 9.18
CA VAL A 711 18.39 -19.32 8.80
C VAL A 711 18.57 -19.45 7.29
N GLN A 712 19.80 -19.20 6.83
CA GLN A 712 20.25 -19.61 5.50
C GLN A 712 21.00 -20.93 5.61
N VAL A 713 20.71 -21.86 4.72
CA VAL A 713 21.27 -23.22 4.74
C VAL A 713 21.90 -23.61 3.41
N ARG A 714 22.79 -24.60 3.45
CA ARG A 714 23.35 -25.25 2.25
C ARG A 714 23.43 -26.76 2.42
N PHE A 715 23.08 -27.54 1.40
CA PHE A 715 23.27 -28.99 1.43
C PHE A 715 24.75 -29.35 1.23
N ASN A 716 25.33 -30.10 2.17
CA ASN A 716 26.75 -30.48 2.13
C ASN A 716 27.00 -31.92 1.64
N GLY A 717 25.94 -32.63 1.22
CA GLY A 717 26.00 -34.04 0.81
C GLY A 717 25.29 -34.98 1.79
N GLU A 718 25.16 -34.60 3.06
CA GLU A 718 24.53 -35.42 4.10
C GLU A 718 23.36 -34.70 4.79
N CYS A 719 23.51 -33.39 5.05
CA CYS A 719 22.58 -32.55 5.79
C CYS A 719 22.58 -31.11 5.25
N TYR A 720 21.65 -30.30 5.75
CA TYR A 720 21.63 -28.86 5.49
C TYR A 720 22.40 -28.12 6.57
N GLU A 721 23.61 -27.71 6.25
CA GLU A 721 24.47 -26.89 7.12
C GLU A 721 23.88 -25.47 7.24
N ILE A 722 23.79 -24.96 8.46
CA ILE A 722 23.38 -23.59 8.74
C ILE A 722 24.55 -22.66 8.37
N THR A 723 24.41 -21.97 7.25
CA THR A 723 25.42 -21.02 6.75
C THR A 723 25.26 -19.62 7.32
N ARG A 724 24.06 -19.27 7.77
CA ARG A 724 23.79 -18.01 8.48
C ARG A 724 22.59 -18.15 9.40
N ILE A 725 22.66 -17.54 10.58
CA ILE A 725 21.51 -17.35 11.47
C ILE A 725 21.11 -15.86 11.45
N PHE A 726 19.86 -15.56 11.12
CA PHE A 726 19.38 -14.18 11.06
C PHE A 726 18.97 -13.67 12.44
N TYR A 727 19.55 -12.55 12.86
CA TYR A 727 19.15 -11.81 14.05
C TYR A 727 19.56 -10.33 13.98
N GLY A 728 18.74 -9.47 14.57
CA GLY A 728 19.03 -8.08 14.89
C GLY A 728 19.48 -7.95 16.34
N ASP A 729 18.67 -7.29 17.15
CA ASP A 729 18.87 -7.26 18.60
C ASP A 729 18.29 -8.53 19.26
N LEU A 730 19.14 -9.34 19.89
CA LEU A 730 18.76 -10.61 20.52
C LEU A 730 17.79 -10.46 21.70
N SER A 731 17.72 -9.26 22.27
CA SER A 731 16.79 -8.88 23.35
C SER A 731 15.50 -8.26 22.82
N ALA A 732 15.48 -7.80 21.55
CA ALA A 732 14.28 -7.27 20.94
C ALA A 732 13.31 -8.39 20.53
N GLU A 733 12.02 -8.08 20.62
CA GLU A 733 10.96 -8.99 20.20
C GLU A 733 11.02 -9.22 18.69
N ASN A 734 10.86 -10.47 18.25
CA ASN A 734 10.80 -10.85 16.83
C ASN A 734 12.05 -10.48 16.00
N GLU A 735 13.21 -10.28 16.64
CA GLU A 735 14.49 -9.96 15.98
C GLU A 735 15.54 -11.07 16.06
N LYS A 736 15.13 -12.31 16.30
CA LYS A 736 16.03 -13.47 16.23
C LYS A 736 15.36 -14.69 15.64
N SER A 737 16.18 -15.53 15.01
CA SER A 737 15.79 -16.87 14.57
C SER A 737 15.11 -17.65 15.72
N PRO A 738 14.03 -18.40 15.44
CA PRO A 738 13.48 -19.37 16.37
C PRO A 738 14.49 -20.36 16.95
N LEU A 739 15.58 -20.66 16.23
CA LEU A 739 16.67 -21.54 16.69
C LEU A 739 17.58 -20.89 17.75
N LEU A 740 17.40 -19.59 18.03
CA LEU A 740 18.02 -18.84 19.12
C LEU A 740 17.03 -18.54 20.27
N SER A 741 15.91 -19.26 20.32
CA SER A 741 14.95 -19.16 21.43
C SER A 741 15.57 -19.58 22.76
N SER A 742 15.00 -19.13 23.88
CA SER A 742 15.53 -19.41 25.23
C SER A 742 15.80 -20.90 25.46
N GLY A 743 17.04 -21.23 25.81
CA GLY A 743 17.49 -22.61 26.02
C GLY A 743 18.07 -23.31 24.79
N LEU A 744 18.12 -22.63 23.63
CA LEU A 744 18.77 -23.10 22.41
C LEU A 744 20.03 -22.26 22.13
N ASP A 745 21.09 -22.90 21.63
CA ASP A 745 22.37 -22.24 21.28
C ASP A 745 22.90 -22.65 19.90
N MET A 746 21.98 -22.93 18.95
CA MET A 746 22.35 -23.36 17.60
C MET A 746 23.29 -22.34 16.93
N LYS A 747 24.25 -22.84 16.17
CA LYS A 747 25.36 -22.07 15.57
C LYS A 747 25.41 -22.25 14.07
N GLU A 748 26.04 -21.29 13.40
CA GLU A 748 26.50 -21.49 12.03
C GLU A 748 27.48 -22.68 12.00
N GLY A 749 27.33 -23.55 10.99
CA GLY A 749 28.02 -24.83 10.87
C GLY A 749 27.24 -26.04 11.44
N ASP A 750 26.20 -25.83 12.25
CA ASP A 750 25.33 -26.93 12.68
C ASP A 750 24.53 -27.49 11.51
N CYS A 751 24.16 -28.77 11.58
CA CYS A 751 23.59 -29.48 10.43
C CYS A 751 22.16 -29.96 10.67
N ILE A 752 21.19 -29.43 9.92
CA ILE A 752 19.79 -29.85 9.99
C ILE A 752 19.62 -31.14 9.18
N THR A 753 19.18 -32.22 9.86
CA THR A 753 19.02 -33.55 9.25
C THR A 753 17.58 -33.88 8.91
N SER A 754 16.61 -33.38 9.69
CA SER A 754 15.18 -33.58 9.41
C SER A 754 14.30 -32.47 10.01
N ILE A 755 13.13 -32.27 9.41
CA ILE A 755 12.05 -31.41 9.93
C ILE A 755 10.77 -32.25 9.98
N ASP A 756 10.10 -32.27 11.12
CA ASP A 756 8.92 -33.10 11.42
C ASP A 756 9.11 -34.58 11.05
N GLY A 757 10.31 -35.11 11.29
CA GLY A 757 10.68 -36.49 11.00
C GLY A 757 10.96 -36.79 9.52
N VAL A 758 10.78 -35.83 8.62
CA VAL A 758 11.15 -35.97 7.20
C VAL A 758 12.63 -35.68 7.04
N LYS A 759 13.40 -36.70 6.63
CA LYS A 759 14.82 -36.56 6.34
C LYS A 759 15.03 -35.62 5.15
N LEU A 760 15.92 -34.65 5.32
CA LEU A 760 16.27 -33.69 4.28
C LEU A 760 17.32 -34.28 3.33
N THR A 761 17.22 -33.96 2.04
CA THR A 761 18.18 -34.34 0.99
C THR A 761 18.36 -33.17 0.03
N LYS A 762 19.23 -33.32 -0.98
CA LYS A 762 19.36 -32.30 -2.03
C LYS A 762 18.03 -32.00 -2.74
N GLU A 763 17.17 -33.01 -2.88
CA GLU A 763 15.86 -32.92 -3.53
C GLU A 763 14.76 -32.50 -2.56
N VAL A 764 14.87 -32.86 -1.27
CA VAL A 764 13.90 -32.52 -0.22
C VAL A 764 14.44 -31.37 0.63
N THR A 765 14.04 -30.15 0.28
CA THR A 765 14.56 -28.92 0.89
C THR A 765 13.83 -28.56 2.19
N PRO A 766 14.45 -27.80 3.12
CA PRO A 766 13.76 -27.29 4.30
C PRO A 766 12.51 -26.49 3.97
N GLN A 767 12.57 -25.63 2.95
CA GLN A 767 11.48 -24.75 2.56
C GLN A 767 10.26 -25.52 2.05
N GLU A 768 10.48 -26.63 1.36
CA GLU A 768 9.41 -27.54 0.95
C GLU A 768 8.67 -28.13 2.15
N ILE A 769 9.41 -28.60 3.17
CA ILE A 769 8.82 -29.19 4.38
C ILE A 769 8.12 -28.14 5.26
N LEU A 770 8.50 -26.87 5.13
CA LEU A 770 7.92 -25.74 5.86
C LEU A 770 6.70 -25.12 5.17
N LEU A 771 6.21 -25.72 4.09
CA LEU A 771 5.00 -25.29 3.40
C LEU A 771 3.77 -25.35 4.31
N ASN A 772 2.98 -24.28 4.33
CA ASN A 772 1.83 -23.98 5.19
C ASN A 772 2.11 -24.06 6.70
N LYS A 773 3.38 -23.95 7.12
CA LYS A 773 3.77 -23.95 8.54
C LYS A 773 4.15 -22.56 9.02
N GLN A 774 3.35 -21.52 8.75
CA GLN A 774 3.57 -20.19 9.34
C GLN A 774 3.01 -20.12 10.76
N ASP A 775 3.81 -19.65 11.73
CA ASP A 775 3.42 -19.57 13.15
C ASP A 775 3.04 -20.93 13.77
N VAL A 776 3.60 -22.03 13.25
CA VAL A 776 3.32 -23.40 13.69
C VAL A 776 4.58 -23.98 14.37
N PRO A 777 4.44 -24.68 15.51
CA PRO A 777 5.54 -25.45 16.09
C PRO A 777 5.99 -26.59 15.15
N VAL A 778 7.29 -26.70 14.91
CA VAL A 778 7.92 -27.79 14.15
C VAL A 778 9.02 -28.46 14.97
N LEU A 779 9.26 -29.74 14.72
CA LEU A 779 10.37 -30.50 15.31
C LEU A 779 11.55 -30.51 14.35
N VAL A 780 12.69 -29.96 14.75
CA VAL A 780 13.91 -29.89 13.94
C VAL A 780 14.97 -30.77 14.56
N LYS A 781 15.52 -31.71 13.79
CA LYS A 781 16.72 -32.47 14.19
C LYS A 781 17.97 -31.80 13.65
N ILE A 782 18.92 -31.56 14.54
CA ILE A 782 20.14 -30.81 14.24
C ILE A 782 21.33 -31.56 14.86
N VAL A 783 22.39 -31.73 14.08
CA VAL A 783 23.70 -32.14 14.62
C VAL A 783 24.38 -30.89 15.15
N HIS A 784 24.45 -30.78 16.47
CA HIS A 784 25.03 -29.67 17.20
C HIS A 784 26.18 -30.16 18.09
N ASN A 785 27.37 -29.56 17.98
CA ASN A 785 28.60 -30.02 18.64
C ASN A 785 28.87 -31.54 18.47
N GLY A 786 28.59 -32.08 17.28
CA GLY A 786 28.78 -33.50 16.95
C GLY A 786 27.73 -34.46 17.54
N LYS A 787 26.67 -33.96 18.18
CA LYS A 787 25.56 -34.78 18.70
C LYS A 787 24.26 -34.40 18.00
N GLU A 788 23.46 -35.39 17.61
CA GLU A 788 22.10 -35.13 17.12
C GLU A 788 21.20 -34.74 18.31
N VAL A 789 20.58 -33.57 18.21
CA VAL A 789 19.58 -33.04 19.14
C VAL A 789 18.27 -32.79 18.38
N SER A 790 17.15 -32.86 19.09
CA SER A 790 15.83 -32.54 18.55
C SER A 790 15.27 -31.33 19.30
N VAL A 791 14.92 -30.27 18.57
CA VAL A 791 14.40 -29.02 19.15
C VAL A 791 13.03 -28.73 18.58
N SER A 792 12.09 -28.28 19.41
CA SER A 792 10.80 -27.78 18.95
C SER A 792 10.82 -26.27 18.91
N VAL A 793 10.56 -25.69 17.73
CA VAL A 793 10.57 -24.24 17.53
C VAL A 793 9.31 -23.81 16.79
N LYS A 794 8.79 -22.63 17.14
CA LYS A 794 7.70 -22.01 16.40
C LYS A 794 8.28 -21.27 15.20
N THR A 795 7.89 -21.66 14.00
CA THR A 795 8.31 -20.97 12.78
C THR A 795 7.83 -19.52 12.77
N VAL A 796 8.56 -18.65 12.08
CA VAL A 796 8.09 -17.29 11.81
C VAL A 796 7.17 -17.27 10.60
N ARG A 797 6.19 -16.35 10.62
CA ARG A 797 5.33 -16.09 9.47
C ARG A 797 6.10 -15.65 8.22
N ASN A 798 7.07 -14.76 8.38
CA ASN A 798 7.90 -14.26 7.30
C ASN A 798 9.28 -13.90 7.85
N GLU A 799 10.35 -14.31 7.16
CA GLU A 799 11.74 -14.05 7.56
C GLU A 799 12.22 -12.64 7.18
N SER A 800 11.48 -11.90 6.33
CA SER A 800 11.93 -10.62 5.76
C SER A 800 12.40 -9.62 6.82
N TYR A 801 11.69 -9.51 7.95
CA TYR A 801 12.08 -8.60 9.04
C TYR A 801 13.37 -9.06 9.75
N LEU A 802 13.55 -10.37 9.96
CA LEU A 802 14.78 -10.93 10.52
C LEU A 802 15.98 -10.71 9.60
N VAL A 803 15.80 -10.96 8.30
CA VAL A 803 16.85 -10.74 7.28
C VAL A 803 17.22 -9.26 7.20
N TYR A 804 16.23 -8.37 7.26
CA TYR A 804 16.43 -6.93 7.31
C TYR A 804 17.24 -6.52 8.54
N ARG A 805 16.82 -6.92 9.76
CA ARG A 805 17.51 -6.53 10.99
C ARG A 805 18.92 -7.12 11.09
N ASP A 806 19.14 -8.33 10.56
CA ASP A 806 20.48 -8.90 10.40
C ASP A 806 21.36 -8.05 9.48
N TRP A 807 20.81 -7.61 8.34
CA TRP A 807 21.52 -6.71 7.42
C TRP A 807 21.89 -5.38 8.07
N VAL A 808 20.95 -4.74 8.79
CA VAL A 808 21.22 -3.48 9.52
C VAL A 808 22.31 -3.66 10.56
N ARG A 809 22.23 -4.73 11.37
CA ARG A 809 23.22 -5.04 12.40
C ARG A 809 24.61 -5.23 11.79
N ARG A 810 24.74 -6.02 10.72
CA ARG A 810 26.03 -6.28 10.07
C ARG A 810 26.64 -5.01 9.46
N ASN A 811 25.82 -4.14 8.86
CA ASN A 811 26.31 -2.85 8.38
C ASN A 811 26.80 -1.96 9.52
N ARG A 812 26.07 -1.92 10.65
CA ARG A 812 26.50 -1.19 11.84
C ARG A 812 27.82 -1.72 12.38
N GLU A 813 27.97 -3.03 12.54
CA GLU A 813 29.20 -3.68 12.99
C GLU A 813 30.38 -3.38 12.03
N TYR A 814 30.11 -3.35 10.73
CA TYR A 814 31.10 -2.99 9.71
C TYR A 814 31.58 -1.53 9.87
N VAL A 815 30.66 -0.58 9.99
CA VAL A 815 30.96 0.85 10.22
C VAL A 815 31.71 1.04 11.54
N GLU A 816 31.26 0.40 12.61
CA GLU A 816 31.90 0.47 13.92
C GLU A 816 33.34 -0.05 13.86
N LYS A 817 33.58 -1.20 13.23
CA LYS A 817 34.93 -1.76 13.07
C LYS A 817 35.83 -0.85 12.24
N LYS A 818 35.34 -0.30 11.13
CA LYS A 818 36.13 0.53 10.19
C LYS A 818 36.44 1.92 10.74
N THR A 819 35.66 2.40 11.71
CA THR A 819 35.78 3.75 12.26
C THR A 819 36.24 3.76 13.71
N GLU A 820 36.59 2.60 14.27
CA GLU A 820 36.92 2.42 15.69
C GLU A 820 35.79 2.95 16.60
N GLY A 821 34.54 2.73 16.17
CA GLY A 821 33.34 3.14 16.88
C GLY A 821 33.08 4.66 16.89
N LYS A 822 33.73 5.46 16.03
CA LYS A 822 33.54 6.92 15.96
C LYS A 822 32.30 7.33 15.17
N VAL A 823 31.89 6.53 14.19
CA VAL A 823 30.74 6.82 13.31
C VAL A 823 29.57 5.91 13.68
N GLY A 824 28.38 6.49 13.85
CA GLY A 824 27.13 5.75 14.02
C GLY A 824 26.48 5.41 12.69
N TYR A 825 25.71 4.33 12.65
CA TYR A 825 24.97 3.91 11.46
C TYR A 825 23.50 3.64 11.79
N ILE A 826 22.62 4.30 11.06
CA ILE A 826 21.17 4.05 11.08
C ILE A 826 20.67 3.78 9.66
N HIS A 827 19.64 2.94 9.55
CA HIS A 827 18.93 2.71 8.31
C HIS A 827 17.44 2.98 8.47
N ILE A 828 16.82 3.60 7.47
CA ILE A 828 15.40 3.99 7.48
C ILE A 828 14.71 3.29 6.29
N PRO A 829 13.96 2.19 6.52
CA PRO A 829 13.48 1.30 5.45
C PRO A 829 12.23 1.81 4.71
N ASP A 830 11.45 2.67 5.34
CA ASP A 830 10.33 3.38 4.73
C ASP A 830 10.10 4.69 5.49
N MET A 831 9.15 5.50 5.05
CA MET A 831 8.69 6.69 5.78
C MET A 831 7.29 6.47 6.37
N GLY A 832 6.97 5.23 6.72
CA GLY A 832 5.76 4.86 7.43
C GLY A 832 5.97 4.78 8.95
N PRO A 833 4.96 4.32 9.70
CA PRO A 833 5.07 4.11 11.14
C PRO A 833 6.21 3.16 11.54
N MET A 834 6.48 2.12 10.73
CA MET A 834 7.58 1.18 11.00
C MET A 834 8.93 1.82 10.74
N GLY A 835 9.13 2.54 9.63
CA GLY A 835 10.38 3.26 9.38
C GLY A 835 10.69 4.31 10.43
N PHE A 836 9.68 5.02 10.95
CA PHE A 836 9.86 5.92 12.09
C PHE A 836 10.29 5.18 13.37
N ALA A 837 9.69 4.02 13.67
CA ALA A 837 10.08 3.21 14.81
C ALA A 837 11.53 2.69 14.70
N GLU A 838 11.93 2.21 13.53
CA GLU A 838 13.31 1.78 13.24
C GLU A 838 14.30 2.95 13.36
N PHE A 839 13.92 4.14 12.85
CA PHE A 839 14.70 5.36 13.03
C PHE A 839 14.90 5.69 14.50
N VAL A 840 13.82 5.80 15.31
CA VAL A 840 13.93 6.15 16.74
C VAL A 840 14.76 5.11 17.49
N LYS A 841 14.52 3.81 17.22
CA LYS A 841 15.26 2.71 17.83
C LYS A 841 16.77 2.85 17.61
N ASP A 842 17.19 3.02 16.37
CA ASP A 842 18.61 3.02 16.04
C ASP A 842 19.26 4.39 16.29
N PHE A 843 18.54 5.49 16.08
CA PHE A 843 19.01 6.86 16.33
C PHE A 843 19.42 7.07 17.79
N THR A 844 18.57 6.65 18.74
CA THR A 844 18.85 6.79 20.17
C THR A 844 20.09 6.03 20.64
N HIS A 845 20.43 4.92 19.98
CA HIS A 845 21.65 4.15 20.26
C HIS A 845 22.91 4.71 19.56
N GLN A 846 22.75 5.52 18.52
CA GLN A 846 23.85 5.94 17.65
C GLN A 846 24.14 7.45 17.74
N MET A 847 23.25 8.24 18.34
CA MET A 847 23.40 9.69 18.39
C MET A 847 24.61 10.16 19.19
N ASP A 848 25.12 9.40 20.17
CA ASP A 848 26.31 9.79 20.98
C ASP A 848 27.65 9.62 20.25
N LYS A 849 27.63 9.10 19.02
CA LYS A 849 28.82 8.98 18.17
C LYS A 849 29.27 10.37 17.67
N LYS A 850 30.46 10.47 17.05
CA LYS A 850 31.04 11.75 16.59
C LYS A 850 30.57 12.16 15.19
N ALA A 851 30.15 11.19 14.40
CA ALA A 851 29.50 11.39 13.10
C ALA A 851 28.45 10.30 12.88
N MET A 852 27.59 10.46 11.88
CA MET A 852 26.51 9.52 11.59
C MET A 852 26.30 9.32 10.08
N ILE A 853 26.14 8.06 9.69
CA ILE A 853 25.62 7.65 8.38
C ILE A 853 24.11 7.41 8.52
N VAL A 854 23.34 8.13 7.71
CA VAL A 854 21.88 7.99 7.58
C VAL A 854 21.58 7.28 6.26
N ASP A 855 21.34 5.97 6.32
CA ASP A 855 21.13 5.13 5.14
C ASP A 855 19.63 5.04 4.80
N VAL A 856 19.24 5.56 3.64
CA VAL A 856 17.86 5.50 3.12
C VAL A 856 17.78 4.71 1.81
N ARG A 857 18.80 3.91 1.49
CA ARG A 857 18.73 2.95 0.37
C ARG A 857 17.53 2.04 0.56
N TYR A 858 16.84 1.70 -0.53
CA TYR A 858 15.59 0.92 -0.51
C TYR A 858 14.41 1.54 0.27
N ASN A 859 14.46 2.83 0.63
CA ASN A 859 13.36 3.47 1.35
C ASN A 859 12.07 3.54 0.53
N ARG A 860 10.99 2.92 1.04
CA ARG A 860 9.73 2.74 0.30
C ARG A 860 8.75 3.92 0.38
N GLY A 861 9.17 5.05 0.95
CA GLY A 861 8.33 6.24 1.11
C GLY A 861 7.25 6.12 2.20
N GLY A 862 6.34 7.09 2.24
CA GLY A 862 5.37 7.24 3.32
C GLY A 862 5.01 8.71 3.56
N HIS A 863 5.11 9.18 4.80
CA HIS A 863 4.80 10.57 5.17
C HIS A 863 5.53 11.10 6.42
N VAL A 864 6.46 10.35 7.02
CA VAL A 864 7.14 10.75 8.26
C VAL A 864 8.50 11.42 8.03
N SER A 865 8.93 11.65 6.78
CA SER A 865 10.19 12.35 6.50
C SER A 865 10.32 13.72 7.19
N PRO A 866 9.27 14.56 7.33
CA PRO A 866 9.40 15.83 8.03
C PRO A 866 9.67 15.64 9.53
N LEU A 867 9.13 14.58 10.15
CA LEU A 867 9.38 14.25 11.55
C LEU A 867 10.85 13.85 11.73
N ILE A 868 11.38 12.98 10.86
CA ILE A 868 12.77 12.54 10.92
C ILE A 868 13.73 13.72 10.68
N ILE A 869 13.48 14.55 9.67
CA ILE A 869 14.26 15.77 9.42
C ILE A 869 14.25 16.72 10.62
N SER A 870 13.15 16.80 11.38
CA SER A 870 13.09 17.61 12.60
C SER A 870 14.04 17.13 13.71
N TYR A 871 14.40 15.85 13.75
CA TYR A 871 15.46 15.32 14.62
C TYR A 871 16.84 15.64 14.04
N LEU A 872 17.05 15.29 12.76
CA LEU A 872 18.36 15.42 12.11
C LEU A 872 18.82 16.88 11.93
N SER A 873 17.90 17.84 11.91
CA SER A 873 18.23 19.27 11.79
C SER A 873 18.58 19.95 13.12
N ARG A 874 18.43 19.27 14.26
CA ARG A 874 18.79 19.85 15.57
C ARG A 874 20.31 20.00 15.67
N GLN A 875 20.78 21.21 15.93
CA GLN A 875 22.20 21.46 16.11
C GLN A 875 22.58 21.32 17.59
N ARG A 876 23.72 20.66 17.87
CA ARG A 876 24.36 20.76 19.18
C ARG A 876 24.86 22.19 19.33
N ILE A 877 24.20 22.97 20.19
CA ILE A 877 24.55 24.39 20.46
C ILE A 877 25.02 24.63 21.90
N GLY A 878 24.89 23.64 22.79
CA GLY A 878 25.25 23.72 24.19
C GLY A 878 25.24 22.34 24.86
N ALA A 879 25.76 22.27 26.08
CA ALA A 879 25.88 21.04 26.85
C ALA A 879 25.51 21.25 28.32
N ASP A 880 24.86 20.25 28.92
CA ASP A 880 24.73 20.12 30.37
C ASP A 880 25.90 19.32 30.92
N LEU A 881 26.53 19.83 31.98
CA LEU A 881 27.75 19.29 32.60
C LEU A 881 27.47 18.77 34.01
N PRO A 882 26.88 17.58 34.17
CA PRO A 882 26.69 16.95 35.48
C PRO A 882 28.05 16.63 36.14
N ARG A 883 28.16 16.84 37.46
CA ARG A 883 29.41 16.71 38.23
C ARG A 883 30.20 15.42 37.94
N ASP A 884 29.50 14.28 37.96
CA ASP A 884 30.13 12.94 37.92
C ASP A 884 29.71 12.14 36.67
N ARG A 885 29.27 12.82 35.60
CA ARG A 885 28.88 12.16 34.34
C ARG A 885 29.43 12.92 33.12
N LYS A 886 29.32 12.29 31.95
CA LYS A 886 29.68 12.90 30.67
C LYS A 886 28.75 14.07 30.33
N PRO A 887 29.21 15.05 29.53
CA PRO A 887 28.35 16.09 28.98
C PRO A 887 27.22 15.47 28.16
N SER A 888 26.03 16.04 28.27
CA SER A 888 24.90 15.73 27.38
C SER A 888 24.50 16.97 26.60
N PRO A 889 24.01 16.85 25.35
CA PRO A 889 23.56 18.01 24.60
C PRO A 889 22.36 18.68 25.28
N TYR A 890 22.35 20.02 25.33
CA TYR A 890 21.23 20.79 25.90
C TYR A 890 19.94 20.58 25.11
N LEU A 891 20.02 20.55 23.77
CA LEU A 891 18.90 20.13 22.93
C LEU A 891 18.87 18.60 22.87
N PRO A 892 17.90 17.94 23.53
CA PRO A 892 17.86 16.49 23.56
C PRO A 892 17.67 15.92 22.15
N PHE A 893 18.21 14.72 21.91
CA PHE A 893 18.10 14.04 20.62
C PHE A 893 18.71 14.82 19.44
N SER A 894 19.68 15.71 19.68
CA SER A 894 20.46 16.34 18.59
C SER A 894 21.52 15.38 18.03
N PRO A 895 21.56 15.12 16.72
CA PRO A 895 22.59 14.28 16.08
C PRO A 895 24.00 14.85 16.26
N PRO A 896 25.05 14.05 15.95
CA PRO A 896 26.37 14.60 15.77
C PRO A 896 26.40 15.65 14.64
N PRO A 897 27.32 16.63 14.71
CA PRO A 897 27.40 17.70 13.72
C PRO A 897 27.84 17.22 12.33
N ALA A 898 28.52 16.07 12.24
CA ALA A 898 28.94 15.46 10.99
C ALA A 898 27.97 14.34 10.57
N MET A 899 27.29 14.53 9.45
CA MET A 899 26.39 13.52 8.88
C MET A 899 26.64 13.28 7.40
N VAL A 900 26.33 12.06 6.94
CA VAL A 900 26.32 11.65 5.55
C VAL A 900 25.04 10.85 5.30
N CYS A 901 24.42 11.03 4.15
CA CYS A 901 23.25 10.25 3.74
C CYS A 901 23.61 9.30 2.58
N LEU A 902 23.19 8.03 2.69
CA LEU A 902 23.29 7.06 1.59
C LEU A 902 21.91 6.89 0.95
N THR A 903 21.84 6.88 -0.37
CA THR A 903 20.59 6.68 -1.12
C THR A 903 20.82 5.84 -2.37
N ASP A 904 19.79 5.17 -2.87
CA ASP A 904 19.84 4.43 -4.12
C ASP A 904 18.60 4.70 -4.97
N GLU A 905 18.48 4.00 -6.11
CA GLU A 905 17.32 4.14 -6.97
C GLU A 905 16.01 3.71 -6.31
N HIS A 906 16.06 2.89 -5.26
CA HIS A 906 14.89 2.35 -4.60
C HIS A 906 14.38 3.21 -3.44
N ALA A 907 15.13 4.24 -3.03
CA ALA A 907 14.61 5.32 -2.21
C ALA A 907 13.59 6.13 -3.03
N GLY A 908 12.33 6.21 -2.59
CA GLY A 908 11.28 6.83 -3.40
C GLY A 908 10.13 7.46 -2.61
N SER A 909 9.33 8.29 -3.27
CA SER A 909 8.19 8.99 -2.68
C SER A 909 8.65 9.91 -1.56
N ASP A 910 8.18 9.71 -0.33
CA ASP A 910 8.70 10.48 0.80
C ASP A 910 10.20 10.24 1.07
N GLY A 911 10.80 9.16 0.53
CA GLY A 911 12.24 8.95 0.47
C GLY A 911 12.97 9.86 -0.54
N ASP A 912 12.33 10.19 -1.67
CA ASP A 912 12.83 11.23 -2.59
C ASP A 912 12.82 12.59 -1.89
N ILE A 913 11.70 12.91 -1.23
CA ILE A 913 11.52 14.16 -0.47
C ILE A 913 12.56 14.27 0.64
N PHE A 914 12.76 13.23 1.43
CA PHE A 914 13.79 13.19 2.47
C PHE A 914 15.18 13.50 1.90
N THR A 915 15.56 12.81 0.83
CA THR A 915 16.88 12.98 0.20
C THR A 915 17.07 14.39 -0.31
N HIS A 916 16.05 14.97 -0.96
CA HIS A 916 16.07 16.36 -1.41
C HIS A 916 16.21 17.34 -0.23
N VAL A 917 15.39 17.19 0.81
CA VAL A 917 15.37 18.08 1.97
C VAL A 917 16.68 18.00 2.76
N PHE A 918 17.26 16.81 2.91
CA PHE A 918 18.57 16.61 3.54
C PHE A 918 19.67 17.44 2.84
N LYS A 919 19.68 17.44 1.50
CA LYS A 919 20.57 18.30 0.69
C LYS A 919 20.22 19.77 0.80
N ARG A 920 18.93 20.13 0.66
CA ARG A 920 18.44 21.51 0.68
C ARG A 920 18.77 22.23 1.99
N LEU A 921 18.70 21.52 3.11
CA LEU A 921 19.07 21.99 4.46
C LEU A 921 20.57 21.86 4.78
N LYS A 922 21.36 21.28 3.86
CA LYS A 922 22.81 21.09 4.00
C LYS A 922 23.18 20.29 5.26
N LEU A 923 22.41 19.25 5.56
CA LEU A 923 22.67 18.39 6.73
C LEU A 923 23.92 17.52 6.55
N GLY A 924 24.30 17.22 5.32
CA GLY A 924 25.48 16.43 4.98
C GLY A 924 25.57 16.17 3.47
N LYS A 925 26.60 15.45 3.04
CA LYS A 925 26.68 14.95 1.66
C LYS A 925 25.71 13.78 1.44
N VAL A 926 25.09 13.72 0.27
CA VAL A 926 24.35 12.54 -0.21
C VAL A 926 25.22 11.73 -1.16
N ILE A 927 25.31 10.41 -0.95
CA ILE A 927 26.15 9.49 -1.72
C ILE A 927 25.28 8.33 -2.22
N GLY A 928 25.54 7.89 -3.45
CA GLY A 928 24.90 6.70 -4.03
C GLY A 928 24.47 6.92 -5.48
N VAL A 929 23.22 6.62 -5.84
CA VAL A 929 22.68 6.87 -7.19
C VAL A 929 21.36 7.63 -7.14
N ARG A 930 20.88 8.10 -8.30
CA ARG A 930 19.62 8.86 -8.39
C ARG A 930 18.44 8.05 -7.84
N THR A 931 17.62 8.70 -7.01
CA THR A 931 16.42 8.13 -6.40
C THR A 931 15.27 7.85 -7.37
N TRP A 932 14.21 7.21 -6.91
CA TRP A 932 13.08 6.75 -7.72
C TRP A 932 12.38 7.87 -8.51
N GLY A 933 12.18 9.03 -7.90
CA GLY A 933 11.61 10.19 -8.58
C GLY A 933 10.11 10.13 -8.77
N GLY A 934 9.35 9.72 -7.77
CA GLY A 934 7.89 9.78 -7.81
C GLY A 934 7.36 10.52 -6.60
N VAL A 935 6.85 11.74 -6.73
CA VAL A 935 6.48 12.61 -5.57
C VAL A 935 5.10 13.24 -5.69
N ILE A 936 4.21 12.60 -6.46
CA ILE A 936 2.79 12.97 -6.50
C ILE A 936 2.00 12.00 -5.61
N GLY A 937 1.71 12.46 -4.39
CA GLY A 937 1.04 11.68 -3.35
C GLY A 937 -0.40 11.30 -3.70
N ILE A 938 -0.95 10.36 -2.92
CA ILE A 938 -2.24 9.71 -3.18
C ILE A 938 -3.16 9.73 -1.96
N ASN A 939 -4.47 9.56 -2.20
CA ASN A 939 -5.47 9.37 -1.16
C ASN A 939 -6.28 8.07 -1.38
N PRO A 940 -5.82 6.89 -0.92
CA PRO A 940 -6.43 5.60 -1.24
C PRO A 940 -7.73 5.33 -0.46
N LYS A 941 -8.75 6.19 -0.61
CA LYS A 941 -10.06 6.08 0.06
C LYS A 941 -11.11 5.32 -0.75
N ILE A 942 -10.95 5.24 -2.06
CA ILE A 942 -11.97 4.73 -2.97
C ILE A 942 -11.62 3.30 -3.39
N ARG A 943 -12.61 2.41 -3.26
CA ARG A 943 -12.52 1.01 -3.69
C ARG A 943 -13.52 0.76 -4.82
N LEU A 944 -13.10 -0.05 -5.79
CA LEU A 944 -13.98 -0.56 -6.84
C LEU A 944 -14.95 -1.60 -6.26
N ILE A 945 -15.95 -2.01 -7.03
CA ILE A 945 -17.00 -2.96 -6.63
C ILE A 945 -16.50 -4.30 -6.07
N ASP A 946 -15.33 -4.78 -6.47
CA ASP A 946 -14.72 -6.02 -5.99
C ASP A 946 -13.77 -5.81 -4.80
N GLY A 947 -13.70 -4.59 -4.25
CA GLY A 947 -12.82 -4.21 -3.16
C GLY A 947 -11.41 -3.79 -3.58
N THR A 948 -11.08 -3.83 -4.87
CA THR A 948 -9.79 -3.35 -5.40
C THR A 948 -9.59 -1.88 -5.05
N THR A 949 -8.40 -1.52 -4.57
CA THR A 949 -8.01 -0.11 -4.40
C THR A 949 -7.29 0.37 -5.65
N VAL A 950 -7.73 1.48 -6.23
CA VAL A 950 -7.01 2.21 -7.28
C VAL A 950 -6.60 3.56 -6.75
N THR A 951 -5.41 4.04 -7.11
CA THR A 951 -4.88 5.31 -6.60
C THR A 951 -4.74 6.34 -7.70
N GLN A 952 -5.04 7.60 -7.36
CA GLN A 952 -4.92 8.72 -8.28
C GLN A 952 -3.85 9.67 -7.74
N PRO A 953 -2.85 10.06 -8.56
CA PRO A 953 -1.85 11.03 -8.17
C PRO A 953 -2.50 12.40 -7.94
N GLU A 954 -2.72 12.77 -6.68
CA GLU A 954 -3.60 13.88 -6.26
C GLU A 954 -2.80 15.02 -5.62
N PHE A 955 -1.66 14.75 -4.98
CA PHE A 955 -0.89 15.74 -4.21
C PHE A 955 0.54 15.91 -4.75
N ALA A 956 0.75 16.81 -5.70
CA ALA A 956 2.07 17.07 -6.26
C ALA A 956 2.97 17.83 -5.28
N SER A 957 4.13 17.26 -4.96
CA SER A 957 5.15 17.94 -4.14
C SER A 957 5.86 19.02 -4.94
N TRP A 958 6.08 20.18 -4.32
CA TRP A 958 6.74 21.33 -4.93
C TRP A 958 7.79 21.92 -3.99
N PHE A 959 8.96 22.27 -4.52
CA PHE A 959 10.03 22.94 -3.79
C PHE A 959 10.46 24.25 -4.45
N ASP A 960 11.06 25.16 -3.68
CA ASP A 960 11.43 26.49 -4.16
C ASP A 960 12.53 26.47 -5.22
N ASP A 961 13.44 25.50 -5.13
CA ASP A 961 14.61 25.33 -5.98
C ASP A 961 14.36 24.45 -7.22
N VAL A 962 13.62 23.35 -7.07
CA VAL A 962 13.37 22.38 -8.16
C VAL A 962 11.93 22.40 -8.70
N LYS A 963 11.03 23.18 -8.10
CA LYS A 963 9.60 23.19 -8.43
C LYS A 963 9.03 21.75 -8.34
N PHE A 964 8.45 21.22 -9.41
CA PHE A 964 7.97 19.83 -9.51
C PHE A 964 9.04 18.85 -10.03
N GLY A 965 10.28 19.29 -10.21
CA GLY A 965 11.33 18.59 -10.97
C GLY A 965 11.85 17.28 -10.36
N ILE A 966 11.36 16.86 -9.19
CA ILE A 966 11.66 15.53 -8.64
C ILE A 966 10.79 14.46 -9.32
N GLU A 967 9.53 14.78 -9.67
CA GLU A 967 8.62 13.83 -10.31
C GLU A 967 9.15 13.39 -11.68
N ASN A 968 9.08 12.08 -11.93
CA ASN A 968 9.60 11.39 -13.10
C ASN A 968 11.11 11.59 -13.33
N TYR A 969 11.87 11.91 -12.28
CA TYR A 969 13.32 12.13 -12.35
C TYR A 969 14.06 11.58 -11.12
N GLY A 970 13.80 12.11 -9.92
CA GLY A 970 14.50 11.75 -8.68
C GLY A 970 15.44 12.84 -8.18
N VAL A 971 16.30 12.47 -7.24
CA VAL A 971 17.29 13.34 -6.61
C VAL A 971 18.66 12.77 -6.90
N ASP A 972 19.50 13.55 -7.58
CA ASP A 972 20.90 13.18 -7.79
C ASP A 972 21.69 13.29 -6.48
N PRO A 973 22.57 12.32 -6.18
CA PRO A 973 23.49 12.42 -5.06
C PRO A 973 24.54 13.51 -5.30
N ASP A 974 25.21 13.98 -4.24
CA ASP A 974 26.39 14.84 -4.38
C ASP A 974 27.60 14.06 -4.91
N LEU A 975 27.67 12.76 -4.59
CA LEU A 975 28.68 11.85 -5.09
C LEU A 975 28.02 10.59 -5.65
N TRP A 976 28.17 10.39 -6.96
CA TRP A 976 27.65 9.20 -7.64
C TRP A 976 28.52 7.98 -7.38
N VAL A 977 27.96 6.95 -6.74
CA VAL A 977 28.58 5.66 -6.44
C VAL A 977 27.55 4.56 -6.68
N ASP A 978 27.79 3.73 -7.68
CA ASP A 978 26.94 2.57 -8.01
C ASP A 978 27.54 1.29 -7.40
N ILE A 979 26.74 0.23 -7.22
CA ILE A 979 27.22 -1.09 -6.77
C ILE A 979 27.16 -2.05 -7.95
N SER A 980 28.31 -2.37 -8.51
CA SER A 980 28.38 -3.25 -9.68
C SER A 980 28.03 -4.71 -9.32
N PRO A 981 27.63 -5.54 -10.29
CA PRO A 981 27.37 -6.96 -10.05
C PRO A 981 28.56 -7.72 -9.44
N GLN A 982 29.80 -7.38 -9.83
CA GLN A 982 31.00 -7.95 -9.25
C GLN A 982 31.26 -7.49 -7.80
N ASP A 983 30.81 -6.29 -7.42
CA ASP A 983 30.89 -5.83 -6.02
C ASP A 983 29.98 -6.68 -5.13
N TYR A 984 28.74 -6.92 -5.57
CA TYR A 984 27.82 -7.84 -4.86
C TYR A 984 28.41 -9.25 -4.72
N ARG A 985 28.96 -9.80 -5.81
CA ARG A 985 29.57 -11.14 -5.80
C ARG A 985 30.72 -11.25 -4.81
N ASN A 986 31.48 -10.17 -4.67
CA ASN A 986 32.63 -10.11 -3.77
C ASN A 986 32.28 -9.63 -2.35
N GLY A 987 31.01 -9.32 -2.07
CA GLY A 987 30.55 -8.80 -0.79
C GLY A 987 31.08 -7.40 -0.46
N ILE A 988 31.32 -6.56 -1.46
CA ILE A 988 31.82 -5.19 -1.34
C ILE A 988 30.64 -4.22 -1.46
N ASP A 989 30.52 -3.28 -0.52
CA ASP A 989 29.55 -2.18 -0.58
C ASP A 989 30.29 -0.84 -0.78
N PRO A 990 30.55 -0.41 -2.03
CA PRO A 990 31.28 0.82 -2.30
C PRO A 990 30.53 2.07 -1.84
N GLN A 991 29.21 2.05 -1.76
CA GLN A 991 28.42 3.18 -1.26
C GLN A 991 28.64 3.36 0.25
N LEU A 992 28.62 2.27 1.02
CA LEU A 992 28.90 2.32 2.46
C LEU A 992 30.36 2.68 2.76
N ASP A 993 31.32 2.14 2.00
CA ASP A 993 32.74 2.48 2.15
C ASP A 993 33.02 3.97 1.91
N GLU A 994 32.43 4.56 0.85
CA GLU A 994 32.57 6.00 0.60
C GLU A 994 31.78 6.83 1.63
N GLY A 995 30.66 6.32 2.14
CA GLY A 995 29.93 6.90 3.27
C GLY A 995 30.77 6.99 4.55
N ILE A 996 31.52 5.93 4.86
CA ILE A 996 32.46 5.89 5.99
C ILE A 996 33.54 6.96 5.82
N LYS A 997 34.17 6.99 4.64
CA LYS A 997 35.23 7.96 4.32
C LYS A 997 34.71 9.40 4.44
N ALA A 998 33.59 9.71 3.80
CA ALA A 998 32.99 11.04 3.84
C ALA A 998 32.57 11.45 5.27
N SER A 999 32.13 10.50 6.10
CA SER A 999 31.77 10.76 7.49
C SER A 999 32.99 11.13 8.34
N LEU A 1000 34.11 10.43 8.16
CA LEU A 1000 35.38 10.74 8.83
C LEU A 1000 35.92 12.12 8.39
N GLU A 1001 35.86 12.44 7.10
CA GLU A 1001 36.24 13.76 6.59
C GLU A 1001 35.34 14.88 7.13
N ALA A 1002 34.02 14.63 7.23
CA ALA A 1002 33.08 15.60 7.78
C ALA A 1002 33.33 15.80 9.29
N MET A 1003 33.65 14.72 10.02
CA MET A 1003 33.98 14.75 11.45
C MET A 1003 35.19 15.64 11.74
N GLU A 1004 36.27 15.51 10.98
CA GLU A 1004 37.50 16.34 11.16
C GLU A 1004 37.26 17.84 10.96
N LYS A 1005 36.26 18.20 10.13
CA LYS A 1005 35.88 19.59 9.86
C LYS A 1005 34.83 20.12 10.83
N SER A 1006 34.25 19.25 11.65
CA SER A 1006 33.14 19.57 12.53
C SER A 1006 33.62 19.90 13.94
N LYS A 1007 32.93 20.85 14.56
CA LYS A 1007 33.18 21.27 15.94
C LYS A 1007 32.29 20.45 16.88
N ASP A 1008 32.88 19.67 17.80
CA ASP A 1008 32.11 18.94 18.81
C ASP A 1008 31.98 19.75 20.11
N ILE A 1009 30.80 20.34 20.32
CA ILE A 1009 30.51 21.17 21.50
C ILE A 1009 30.62 20.36 22.81
N LEU A 1010 30.34 19.06 22.79
CA LEU A 1010 30.43 18.25 24.01
C LEU A 1010 31.88 18.10 24.46
N GLU A 1011 32.81 17.89 23.52
CA GLU A 1011 34.24 17.82 23.84
C GLU A 1011 34.81 19.16 24.31
N GLU A 1012 34.33 20.27 23.74
CA GLU A 1012 34.76 21.60 24.19
C GLU A 1012 34.24 21.93 25.59
N ALA A 1013 32.96 21.67 25.84
CA ALA A 1013 32.38 21.86 27.16
C ALA A 1013 33.11 21.03 28.23
N GLU A 1014 33.53 19.81 27.88
CA GLU A 1014 34.36 18.98 28.76
C GLU A 1014 35.74 19.59 29.03
N LYS A 1015 36.43 20.08 27.99
CA LYS A 1015 37.74 20.75 28.15
C LYS A 1015 37.64 22.02 29.00
N ASP A 1016 36.56 22.79 28.84
CA ASP A 1016 36.29 23.96 29.66
C ASP A 1016 36.03 23.57 31.12
N ARG A 1017 35.25 22.51 31.37
CA ARG A 1017 35.04 21.93 32.70
C ARG A 1017 36.35 21.52 33.35
N GLU A 1018 37.18 20.75 32.66
CA GLU A 1018 38.50 20.32 33.16
C GLU A 1018 39.40 21.52 33.49
N SER A 1019 39.36 22.58 32.68
CA SER A 1019 40.12 23.80 32.91
C SER A 1019 39.65 24.58 34.14
N ILE A 1020 38.34 24.63 34.39
CA ILE A 1020 37.74 25.22 35.60
C ILE A 1020 38.13 24.40 36.84
N VAL A 1021 37.97 23.07 36.79
CA VAL A 1021 38.30 22.17 37.92
C VAL A 1021 39.80 22.21 38.25
N ALA A 1022 40.67 22.35 37.24
CA ALA A 1022 42.11 22.49 37.44
C ALA A 1022 42.54 23.90 37.93
N GLY A 1023 41.60 24.83 38.17
CA GLY A 1023 41.88 26.19 38.62
C GLY A 1023 42.58 27.08 37.58
N LYS A 1024 42.54 26.69 36.29
CA LYS A 1024 43.14 27.44 35.18
C LYS A 1024 42.27 28.61 34.71
N VAL A 1025 40.98 28.59 35.04
CA VAL A 1025 40.01 29.66 34.77
C VAL A 1025 39.45 30.13 36.11
N LYS A 1026 39.66 31.42 36.46
CA LYS A 1026 39.31 31.97 37.78
C LYS A 1026 37.91 32.59 37.88
N ASN A 1027 37.25 32.86 36.76
CA ASN A 1027 35.89 33.40 36.75
C ASN A 1027 34.95 32.37 36.10
N VAL A 1028 34.08 31.82 36.92
CA VAL A 1028 32.89 31.03 36.53
C VAL A 1028 31.68 31.92 36.72
#